data_AF-A0A4Q9ENK0-F1
#
_entry.id   AF-A0A4Q9ENK0-F1
#
_cell.length_a   1.000
_cell.length_b   1.000
_cell.length_c   1.000
_cell.angle_alpha   90.00
_cell.angle_beta   90.00
_cell.angle_gamma   90.00
#
_symmetry.space_group_name_H-M   'P 1'
#
loop_
_entity.id
_entity.type
_entity.pdbx_description
1 polymer ?
#
loop_
_entity_poly.entity_id
_entity_poly.type
_entity_poly.pdbx_seq_one_letter_code
_entity_poly.pdbx_strand_id
1 'polypeptide(L)'
;MKKYFWGCSCKLNALTIAINIAISGMSIQSAQATNILVDDGSDHVIDTPLSGKNWLQIVNGTLSFNSSGTSTVSPITVGSKGKNGTLNITNGAQLKFTTQPNTTSSLNIGGSNSAQSSHMDDFNGGTGTVNISGAGSQLDVSSATISIGGQGGTGYLNITEGGILNHASQSSGYEGIYIGSFGGYQGTQTEGHVLVDGHGSLLNINDDQLVVGAFSHGTLDIRNGAHVTLTDGSVLVGYSKASGHVRIIGKDSQLYTNQKITVTSGDVIVSDGATLSAQSLVLTRSRQVSDSTSKLVIGASEEDAAVSAGQVDINSIFMSDGGIKKRLEMSLILNHTDSDYHLNANIDNVNDTDNDAKIKALHGTTFLEGDNANYRGELNISQPAKIVVSTQRNLGDSIIADNGELRLQSHSDWNFINSISGTGILTAETGGNHFNFVSDAPGTTFAGTLNLENTKFNLEDINTAAMAQSTLLAGTNSLTQVGQGTQTIGGLAFNGGTLIYGDVSPGDTTSGRFIQTTGDLNLTGQGQVQITESDIFENTQQHPDTTAPLMQQDDDGVLVQLAGSQGTVTGDAGNLTAVDRNGNVISAAATASITQSGEMVAHGFYDWRLTSGKNNDGLYINYGLTEVELLAQGNNALALSAEGNTGNAADLSAKVTGSGDLRIDTDTDVSLSNSENSYSGTTWVTAGGLTMGNNNVLGQTRLLELAGGTHLDMNGYAQTLQNLQTDAGSTLDFNQGSLTVNNGTVDGNMTGAGSLTVAGGTLKVSSDNAAMSADTTIASDGVIRMLSSQALGTGSVNNQGQLYLGQDDDSHVMRNTLTNYQTGALTNSGTVFIGHNDVSGQAIAGTTLTVNGNYTGENGHLQFNTVLGDDSSATDKLIVTGDTSGDTGVSVKNAGGVGDKTLNGIELISVGGQSDGTFTQEGRIVAGAYDYALVRGQGSNQGNWYLTSQTSPIDPVDPPVDPVDPPVKPPVDPVDPPVTPPAEGEHVNRPEGGSYIANLAAANT
;
A
#
# COMPACT_ATOMS: atom_id res chain seq x y z
N MET A 1 29.92 -8.97 86.43
CA MET A 1 29.61 -8.36 87.74
C MET A 1 28.49 -7.33 87.57
N LYS A 2 27.48 -7.40 88.43
CA LYS A 2 26.39 -6.44 88.84
C LYS A 2 26.25 -5.10 88.08
N LYS A 3 25.08 -4.72 87.53
CA LYS A 3 23.78 -4.26 88.12
C LYS A 3 23.79 -2.86 88.81
N TYR A 4 23.05 -1.92 88.17
CA TYR A 4 22.04 -0.93 88.66
C TYR A 4 22.40 0.54 89.08
N PHE A 5 21.72 1.49 88.37
CA PHE A 5 20.98 2.73 88.80
C PHE A 5 21.75 3.89 89.51
N TRP A 6 21.47 5.20 89.39
CA TRP A 6 20.51 6.07 88.68
C TRP A 6 21.04 7.53 88.76
N GLY A 7 20.59 8.45 87.90
CA GLY A 7 20.87 9.88 88.03
C GLY A 7 20.35 10.73 86.87
N CYS A 8 19.08 11.13 86.95
CA CYS A 8 18.33 11.93 85.98
C CYS A 8 18.70 13.43 86.05
N SER A 9 18.78 14.11 84.89
CA SER A 9 18.43 15.54 84.76
C SER A 9 18.07 15.87 83.31
N CYS A 10 16.81 16.28 83.12
CA CYS A 10 16.23 16.65 81.83
C CYS A 10 16.84 17.93 81.25
N LYS A 11 17.10 17.96 79.94
CA LYS A 11 17.06 19.18 79.12
C LYS A 11 16.51 18.86 77.72
N LEU A 12 15.22 19.15 77.58
CA LEU A 12 14.44 19.58 76.42
C LEU A 12 14.92 19.21 74.99
N ASN A 13 14.12 18.35 74.35
CA ASN A 13 14.09 18.11 72.91
C ASN A 13 13.74 19.38 72.12
N ALA A 14 14.50 19.68 71.07
CA ALA A 14 14.03 20.49 69.95
C ALA A 14 13.27 19.57 68.98
N LEU A 15 11.97 19.46 69.22
CA LEU A 15 10.99 18.77 68.39
C LEU A 15 10.66 19.69 67.21
N THR A 16 11.23 19.46 66.03
CA THR A 16 10.69 20.02 64.78
C THR A 16 9.47 19.17 64.41
N ILE A 17 8.28 19.64 64.79
CA ILE A 17 7.01 19.06 64.38
C ILE A 17 6.85 19.34 62.88
N ALA A 18 7.21 18.37 62.04
CA ALA A 18 6.67 18.28 60.68
C ALA A 18 5.24 17.76 60.82
N ILE A 19 4.25 18.60 60.52
CA ILE A 19 2.86 18.14 60.34
C ILE A 19 2.85 17.37 59.02
N ASN A 20 3.17 16.09 59.07
CA ASN A 20 2.95 15.16 57.96
C ASN A 20 1.46 14.83 57.93
N ILE A 21 0.74 15.29 56.92
CA ILE A 21 -0.59 14.74 56.63
C ILE A 21 -0.37 13.49 55.80
N ALA A 22 -0.42 12.33 56.46
CA ALA A 22 -0.74 11.09 55.77
C ALA A 22 -2.21 11.22 55.35
N ILE A 23 -2.45 11.47 54.07
CA ILE A 23 -3.82 11.59 53.56
C ILE A 23 -4.38 10.18 53.58
N SER A 24 -5.47 9.95 54.32
CA SER A 24 -6.23 8.71 54.28
C SER A 24 -7.65 9.06 53.82
N GLY A 25 -7.96 8.73 52.57
CA GLY A 25 -9.33 8.62 52.06
C GLY A 25 -10.26 9.85 52.08
N MET A 26 -9.80 11.11 52.04
CA MET A 26 -10.70 12.28 51.93
C MET A 26 -10.13 13.42 51.05
N SER A 27 -11.04 14.10 50.33
CA SER A 27 -10.78 15.33 49.54
C SER A 27 -10.22 16.46 50.42
N ILE A 28 -9.12 17.08 50.01
CA ILE A 28 -8.51 18.19 50.74
C ILE A 28 -9.21 19.50 50.34
N GLN A 29 -10.13 19.98 51.18
CA GLN A 29 -10.94 21.19 50.90
C GLN A 29 -10.35 22.51 51.45
N SER A 30 -9.28 22.46 52.25
CA SER A 30 -8.44 23.63 52.56
C SER A 30 -7.12 23.19 53.19
N ALA A 31 -6.00 23.40 52.51
CA ALA A 31 -4.68 23.06 53.04
C ALA A 31 -3.77 24.29 53.15
N GLN A 32 -3.62 24.80 54.37
CA GLN A 32 -2.35 25.41 54.80
C GLN A 32 -1.34 24.31 55.17
N ALA A 33 -1.15 23.31 54.31
CA ALA A 33 -0.28 22.15 54.58
C ALA A 33 1.13 22.35 54.02
N THR A 34 2.13 21.84 54.73
CA THR A 34 3.55 22.17 54.57
C THR A 34 4.38 21.16 53.79
N ASN A 35 3.92 19.93 53.53
CA ASN A 35 4.48 18.89 52.61
C ASN A 35 3.42 17.80 52.34
N ILE A 36 3.47 17.10 51.19
CA ILE A 36 2.49 16.06 50.80
C ILE A 36 3.17 14.72 50.53
N LEU A 37 2.73 13.66 51.21
CA LEU A 37 3.16 12.27 51.00
C LEU A 37 1.95 11.36 50.76
N VAL A 38 1.94 10.66 49.63
CA VAL A 38 0.96 9.61 49.27
C VAL A 38 1.69 8.26 49.21
N ASP A 39 1.43 7.39 50.19
CA ASP A 39 2.03 6.04 50.27
C ASP A 39 1.03 5.02 50.86
N ASP A 40 -0.27 5.25 50.66
CA ASP A 40 -1.34 4.41 51.19
C ASP A 40 -2.01 3.53 50.11
N GLY A 41 -1.69 3.76 48.83
CA GLY A 41 -2.28 3.05 47.70
C GLY A 41 -3.68 3.54 47.31
N SER A 42 -4.17 4.64 47.90
CA SER A 42 -5.50 5.20 47.62
C SER A 42 -5.42 6.33 46.59
N ASP A 43 -6.59 6.73 46.08
CA ASP A 43 -6.76 7.92 45.25
C ASP A 43 -7.07 9.15 46.10
N HIS A 44 -6.38 10.26 45.81
CA HIS A 44 -6.52 11.54 46.49
C HIS A 44 -6.77 12.66 45.48
N VAL A 45 -7.62 13.62 45.85
CA VAL A 45 -7.97 14.76 44.99
C VAL A 45 -7.70 16.08 45.71
N ILE A 46 -7.08 17.02 45.01
CA ILE A 46 -6.85 18.40 45.43
C ILE A 46 -7.66 19.33 44.53
N ASP A 47 -8.70 19.92 45.12
CA ASP A 47 -9.63 20.86 44.45
C ASP A 47 -9.35 22.33 44.81
N THR A 48 -8.29 22.60 45.58
CA THR A 48 -7.87 23.96 45.95
C THR A 48 -6.40 24.20 45.65
N PRO A 49 -6.00 25.36 45.09
CA PRO A 49 -4.60 25.68 44.83
C PRO A 49 -3.74 25.63 46.11
N LEU A 50 -2.56 25.04 46.02
CA LEU A 50 -1.58 24.99 47.11
C LEU A 50 -0.70 26.25 47.10
N SER A 51 -0.60 26.95 48.23
CA SER A 51 0.28 28.11 48.40
C SER A 51 1.48 27.79 49.30
N GLY A 52 2.72 27.87 48.81
CA GLY A 52 3.95 27.68 49.61
C GLY A 52 5.10 26.99 48.85
N LYS A 53 6.28 26.85 49.47
CA LYS A 53 7.38 26.01 48.95
C LYS A 53 7.35 24.66 49.70
N ASN A 54 6.71 23.65 49.12
CA ASN A 54 6.41 22.36 49.76
C ASN A 54 6.89 21.19 48.88
N TRP A 55 7.39 20.08 49.46
CA TRP A 55 7.70 18.88 48.67
C TRP A 55 6.48 17.96 48.51
N LEU A 56 6.42 17.28 47.38
CA LEU A 56 5.37 16.33 46.99
C LEU A 56 6.00 14.97 46.66
N GLN A 57 5.60 13.92 47.37
CA GLN A 57 6.04 12.56 47.09
C GLN A 57 4.85 11.61 46.99
N ILE A 58 4.73 10.93 45.85
CA ILE A 58 3.69 9.93 45.58
C ILE A 58 4.41 8.61 45.41
N VAL A 59 4.56 7.86 46.50
CA VAL A 59 5.23 6.55 46.52
C VAL A 59 4.27 5.45 46.07
N ASN A 60 3.04 5.44 46.60
CA ASN A 60 2.01 4.43 46.33
C ASN A 60 0.61 5.04 46.36
N GLY A 61 -0.11 5.02 45.24
CA GLY A 61 -1.45 5.61 45.09
C GLY A 61 -1.50 6.74 44.06
N THR A 62 -2.64 7.43 43.97
CA THR A 62 -2.90 8.48 42.97
C THR A 62 -3.13 9.83 43.65
N LEU A 63 -2.61 10.91 43.08
CA LEU A 63 -2.96 12.27 43.43
C LEU A 63 -3.44 13.03 42.19
N SER A 64 -4.66 13.59 42.24
CA SER A 64 -5.25 14.36 41.15
C SER A 64 -5.43 15.82 41.54
N PHE A 65 -4.89 16.73 40.73
CA PHE A 65 -5.16 18.16 40.79
C PHE A 65 -6.27 18.50 39.79
N ASN A 66 -7.40 18.99 40.29
CA ASN A 66 -8.60 19.31 39.49
C ASN A 66 -9.03 20.79 39.62
N SER A 67 -8.25 21.63 40.30
CA SER A 67 -8.60 23.02 40.58
C SER A 67 -8.07 24.01 39.54
N SER A 68 -8.87 24.99 39.13
CA SER A 68 -8.52 26.02 38.14
C SER A 68 -7.53 27.11 38.61
N GLY A 69 -6.57 26.78 39.48
CA GLY A 69 -5.59 27.75 40.00
C GLY A 69 -4.19 27.16 40.16
N THR A 70 -3.18 28.03 40.16
CA THR A 70 -1.76 27.62 40.14
C THR A 70 -1.29 27.16 41.52
N SER A 71 -0.88 25.90 41.63
CA SER A 71 -0.20 25.37 42.82
C SER A 71 1.32 25.47 42.66
N THR A 72 2.08 25.83 43.71
CA THR A 72 3.56 25.80 43.67
C THR A 72 4.13 24.70 44.56
N VAL A 73 5.02 23.83 44.04
CA VAL A 73 5.62 22.71 44.78
C VAL A 73 7.10 22.48 44.38
N SER A 74 7.94 21.96 45.29
CA SER A 74 9.30 21.48 45.03
C SER A 74 9.94 20.79 46.26
N PRO A 75 10.62 19.63 46.12
CA PRO A 75 10.70 18.71 44.95
C PRO A 75 9.44 17.84 44.73
N ILE A 76 9.33 17.18 43.55
CA ILE A 76 8.26 16.22 43.19
C ILE A 76 8.90 14.85 42.89
N THR A 77 8.38 13.77 43.46
CA THR A 77 8.74 12.40 43.10
C THR A 77 7.49 11.53 42.99
N VAL A 78 7.35 10.80 41.88
CA VAL A 78 6.17 9.98 41.56
C VAL A 78 6.62 8.57 41.23
N GLY A 79 6.14 7.57 41.98
CA GLY A 79 6.55 6.16 41.85
C GLY A 79 7.99 5.95 42.33
N SER A 80 8.17 5.40 43.52
CA SER A 80 9.51 5.14 44.09
C SER A 80 9.44 3.97 45.09
N LYS A 81 10.59 3.48 45.57
CA LYS A 81 10.70 2.39 46.55
C LYS A 81 10.04 1.07 46.12
N GLY A 82 10.06 0.75 44.82
CA GLY A 82 9.41 -0.44 44.26
C GLY A 82 7.88 -0.39 44.21
N LYS A 83 7.28 0.79 44.36
CA LYS A 83 5.82 0.98 44.37
C LYS A 83 5.35 1.93 43.27
N ASN A 84 4.04 1.95 43.05
CA ASN A 84 3.40 2.62 41.91
C ASN A 84 2.72 3.92 42.34
N GLY A 85 3.18 5.05 41.80
CA GLY A 85 2.60 6.37 42.07
C GLY A 85 2.05 7.02 40.81
N THR A 86 0.92 7.71 40.92
CA THR A 86 0.32 8.45 39.81
C THR A 86 0.02 9.90 40.20
N LEU A 87 0.39 10.85 39.34
CA LEU A 87 0.03 12.26 39.43
C LEU A 87 -0.84 12.64 38.22
N ASN A 88 -2.06 13.10 38.48
CA ASN A 88 -2.95 13.61 37.43
C ASN A 88 -3.07 15.13 37.57
N ILE A 89 -2.90 15.85 36.47
CA ILE A 89 -3.16 17.28 36.31
C ILE A 89 -4.23 17.37 35.23
N THR A 90 -5.48 17.57 35.67
CA THR A 90 -6.64 17.48 34.77
C THR A 90 -7.61 18.64 35.01
N ASN A 91 -8.65 18.74 34.19
CA ASN A 91 -9.74 19.71 34.36
C ASN A 91 -9.27 21.18 34.44
N GLY A 92 -8.24 21.55 33.68
CA GLY A 92 -7.73 22.93 33.65
C GLY A 92 -6.81 23.28 34.82
N ALA A 93 -6.32 22.28 35.57
CA ALA A 93 -5.43 22.50 36.69
C ALA A 93 -4.04 22.94 36.25
N GLN A 94 -3.44 23.88 36.98
CA GLN A 94 -2.08 24.37 36.72
C GLN A 94 -1.16 24.10 37.89
N LEU A 95 -0.07 23.37 37.65
CA LEU A 95 0.95 23.07 38.64
C LEU A 95 2.27 23.72 38.23
N LYS A 96 2.88 24.49 39.13
CA LYS A 96 4.19 25.11 38.94
C LYS A 96 5.21 24.48 39.87
N PHE A 97 6.27 23.95 39.29
CA PHE A 97 7.46 23.48 39.96
C PHE A 97 8.54 24.56 39.97
N THR A 98 8.99 24.96 41.16
CA THR A 98 10.02 25.99 41.31
C THR A 98 11.07 25.55 42.31
N THR A 99 12.31 25.43 41.86
CA THR A 99 13.44 25.03 42.70
C THR A 99 13.92 26.17 43.59
N GLN A 100 14.64 25.86 44.67
CA GLN A 100 15.35 26.90 45.42
C GLN A 100 16.64 27.28 44.67
N PRO A 101 17.02 28.58 44.63
CA PRO A 101 18.29 29.00 44.06
C PRO A 101 19.44 28.16 44.64
N ASN A 102 20.30 27.60 43.78
CA ASN A 102 21.46 26.77 44.15
C ASN A 102 21.14 25.37 44.73
N THR A 103 19.98 24.78 44.42
CA THR A 103 19.67 23.37 44.76
C THR A 103 19.50 22.53 43.48
N THR A 104 20.12 21.35 43.41
CA THR A 104 19.88 20.36 42.35
C THR A 104 18.56 19.64 42.62
N SER A 105 17.44 20.33 42.39
CA SER A 105 16.12 19.75 42.57
C SER A 105 15.61 19.17 41.25
N SER A 106 14.88 18.06 41.30
CA SER A 106 14.42 17.36 40.11
C SER A 106 12.99 16.88 40.26
N LEU A 107 12.28 16.81 39.13
CA LEU A 107 11.03 16.07 39.01
C LEU A 107 11.38 14.64 38.60
N ASN A 108 11.16 13.68 39.51
CA ASN A 108 11.46 12.28 39.28
C ASN A 108 10.18 11.49 39.04
N ILE A 109 10.11 10.75 37.94
CA ILE A 109 8.97 9.91 37.55
C ILE A 109 9.48 8.48 37.37
N GLY A 110 9.06 7.56 38.24
CA GLY A 110 9.46 6.16 38.22
C GLY A 110 10.89 5.95 38.72
N GLY A 111 11.19 6.42 39.94
CA GLY A 111 12.49 6.27 40.59
C GLY A 111 13.06 7.55 41.21
N SER A 112 14.34 7.54 41.54
CA SER A 112 15.10 8.68 42.11
C SER A 112 16.36 8.95 41.28
N ASN A 113 16.81 10.20 41.26
CA ASN A 113 18.01 10.63 40.53
C ASN A 113 19.22 10.97 41.45
N SER A 114 19.09 10.72 42.76
CA SER A 114 20.15 11.00 43.74
C SER A 114 21.14 9.84 43.86
N ALA A 115 22.38 10.03 43.43
CA ALA A 115 23.49 9.12 43.71
C ALA A 115 24.06 9.25 45.14
N GLN A 116 23.47 10.10 46.00
CA GLN A 116 23.98 10.42 47.35
C GLN A 116 22.87 10.45 48.43
N SER A 117 21.98 9.46 48.47
CA SER A 117 21.18 9.19 49.68
C SER A 117 21.93 8.23 50.62
N SER A 118 21.93 8.52 51.92
CA SER A 118 22.50 7.66 52.97
C SER A 118 21.57 6.50 53.37
N HIS A 119 20.45 6.28 52.68
CA HIS A 119 19.50 5.20 52.90
C HIS A 119 19.30 4.35 51.64
N MET A 120 19.71 3.08 51.69
CA MET A 120 19.65 2.12 50.57
C MET A 120 18.21 1.82 50.09
N ASP A 121 17.18 2.06 50.90
CA ASP A 121 15.78 1.74 50.57
C ASP A 121 15.11 2.78 49.65
N ASP A 122 15.73 3.96 49.45
CA ASP A 122 15.25 5.01 48.53
C ASP A 122 15.66 4.74 47.05
N PHE A 123 16.47 3.70 46.80
CA PHE A 123 17.04 3.38 45.49
C PHE A 123 16.27 2.31 44.69
N ASN A 124 15.28 1.64 45.27
CA ASN A 124 14.48 0.67 44.52
C ASN A 124 13.51 1.44 43.60
N GLY A 125 13.76 1.44 42.29
CA GLY A 125 12.85 2.01 41.31
C GLY A 125 11.45 1.38 41.38
N GLY A 126 10.42 2.21 41.19
CA GLY A 126 9.01 1.80 41.07
C GLY A 126 8.42 2.31 39.76
N THR A 127 7.10 2.17 39.58
CA THR A 127 6.41 2.74 38.41
C THR A 127 5.83 4.11 38.73
N GLY A 128 6.24 5.15 38.01
CA GLY A 128 5.70 6.49 38.15
C GLY A 128 4.94 6.91 36.91
N THR A 129 3.75 7.50 37.08
CA THR A 129 2.95 8.02 35.97
C THR A 129 2.55 9.46 36.25
N VAL A 130 2.83 10.36 35.31
CA VAL A 130 2.34 11.74 35.33
C VAL A 130 1.45 11.95 34.11
N ASN A 131 0.19 12.34 34.34
CA ASN A 131 -0.77 12.64 33.30
C ASN A 131 -1.10 14.14 33.33
N ILE A 132 -0.94 14.81 32.20
CA ILE A 132 -1.39 16.20 31.96
C ILE A 132 -2.42 16.13 30.85
N SER A 133 -3.70 16.25 31.20
CA SER A 133 -4.79 15.93 30.28
C SER A 133 -5.92 16.97 30.32
N GLY A 134 -6.45 17.28 29.14
CA GLY A 134 -7.55 18.22 28.96
C GLY A 134 -7.10 19.67 28.77
N ALA A 135 -7.90 20.44 28.04
CA ALA A 135 -7.63 21.84 27.73
C ALA A 135 -7.42 22.68 29.00
N GLY A 136 -6.32 23.44 29.04
CA GLY A 136 -5.95 24.32 30.14
C GLY A 136 -5.19 23.63 31.29
N SER A 137 -5.06 22.31 31.27
CA SER A 137 -4.22 21.57 32.23
C SER A 137 -2.75 21.79 31.91
N GLN A 138 -1.96 22.22 32.90
CA GLN A 138 -0.59 22.69 32.67
C GLN A 138 0.38 22.30 33.78
N LEU A 139 1.59 21.88 33.40
CA LEU A 139 2.74 21.69 34.30
C LEU A 139 3.90 22.61 33.87
N ASP A 140 4.24 23.59 34.70
CA ASP A 140 5.39 24.47 34.50
C ASP A 140 6.57 24.03 35.36
N VAL A 141 7.68 23.62 34.76
CA VAL A 141 8.90 23.20 35.46
C VAL A 141 10.01 24.21 35.20
N SER A 142 10.46 24.88 36.27
CA SER A 142 11.49 25.92 36.18
C SER A 142 12.75 25.58 36.99
N SER A 143 13.93 25.72 36.35
CA SER A 143 15.27 25.52 36.93
C SER A 143 15.45 24.14 37.58
N ALA A 144 15.07 23.08 36.86
CA ALA A 144 15.06 21.71 37.36
C ALA A 144 15.24 20.66 36.25
N THR A 145 15.88 19.54 36.57
CA THR A 145 15.89 18.36 35.69
C THR A 145 14.57 17.59 35.81
N ILE A 146 14.00 17.16 34.68
CA ILE A 146 12.93 16.14 34.65
C ILE A 146 13.60 14.79 34.33
N SER A 147 13.45 13.81 35.22
CA SER A 147 14.00 12.46 35.05
C SER A 147 12.86 11.44 34.99
N ILE A 148 12.75 10.74 33.86
CA ILE A 148 11.68 9.78 33.58
C ILE A 148 12.33 8.39 33.46
N GLY A 149 11.99 7.50 34.39
CA GLY A 149 12.59 6.17 34.55
C GLY A 149 13.96 6.23 35.25
N GLY A 150 13.99 6.46 36.56
CA GLY A 150 15.23 6.58 37.35
C GLY A 150 15.62 5.29 38.10
N GLN A 151 16.92 5.02 38.27
CA GLN A 151 17.54 3.96 39.12
C GLN A 151 16.67 2.69 39.34
N GLY A 152 16.52 1.86 38.31
CA GLY A 152 15.76 0.60 38.32
C GLY A 152 14.23 0.72 38.16
N GLY A 153 13.68 1.90 37.88
CA GLY A 153 12.23 2.13 37.75
C GLY A 153 11.76 2.48 36.34
N THR A 154 10.43 2.51 36.17
CA THR A 154 9.75 2.81 34.90
C THR A 154 8.92 4.08 35.05
N GLY A 155 9.16 5.08 34.19
CA GLY A 155 8.45 6.35 34.21
C GLY A 155 7.60 6.58 32.97
N TYR A 156 6.37 7.06 33.17
CA TYR A 156 5.45 7.49 32.12
C TYR A 156 5.07 8.96 32.31
N LEU A 157 5.24 9.76 31.27
CA LEU A 157 4.75 11.13 31.19
C LEU A 157 3.82 11.24 29.98
N ASN A 158 2.53 11.47 30.24
CA ASN A 158 1.51 11.56 29.21
C ASN A 158 0.97 13.00 29.16
N ILE A 159 1.06 13.63 28.00
CA ILE A 159 0.50 14.94 27.69
C ILE A 159 -0.56 14.72 26.62
N THR A 160 -1.83 14.83 27.00
CA THR A 160 -2.96 14.38 26.17
C THR A 160 -4.08 15.40 26.14
N GLU A 161 -4.97 15.32 25.13
CA GLU A 161 -6.23 16.08 25.08
C GLU A 161 -6.06 17.61 25.27
N GLY A 162 -4.97 18.21 24.78
CA GLY A 162 -4.71 19.65 24.91
C GLY A 162 -3.93 20.06 26.17
N GLY A 163 -3.33 19.10 26.88
CA GLY A 163 -2.46 19.36 28.03
C GLY A 163 -1.14 20.03 27.64
N ILE A 164 -0.54 20.79 28.57
CA ILE A 164 0.70 21.55 28.30
C ILE A 164 1.76 21.26 29.36
N LEU A 165 2.98 20.93 28.95
CA LEU A 165 4.16 20.98 29.81
C LEU A 165 5.11 22.06 29.31
N ASN A 166 5.46 23.02 30.17
CA ASN A 166 6.53 23.98 29.90
C ASN A 166 7.73 23.68 30.80
N HIS A 167 8.91 23.58 30.20
CA HIS A 167 10.17 23.41 30.89
C HIS A 167 11.11 24.57 30.52
N ALA A 168 11.73 25.17 31.52
CA ALA A 168 12.69 26.25 31.32
C ALA A 168 13.79 26.20 32.37
N SER A 169 15.05 26.25 31.96
CA SER A 169 16.20 26.36 32.87
C SER A 169 16.84 27.76 32.83
N GLN A 170 17.51 28.15 33.92
CA GLN A 170 18.36 29.35 33.98
C GLN A 170 19.87 28.99 34.12
N SER A 171 20.20 27.70 34.03
CA SER A 171 21.53 27.15 34.34
C SER A 171 22.28 26.77 33.06
N SER A 172 23.55 27.14 32.97
CA SER A 172 24.43 26.83 31.84
C SER A 172 25.02 25.40 31.87
N GLY A 173 24.41 24.43 32.56
CA GLY A 173 24.86 23.04 32.50
C GLY A 173 23.98 21.98 33.19
N TYR A 174 23.79 20.85 32.50
CA TYR A 174 23.20 19.55 32.94
C TYR A 174 21.74 19.54 33.41
N GLU A 175 21.02 20.65 33.34
CA GLU A 175 19.55 20.64 33.43
C GLU A 175 18.97 20.12 32.09
N GLY A 176 17.69 19.72 32.07
CA GLY A 176 17.03 19.17 30.88
C GLY A 176 15.95 18.14 31.19
N ILE A 177 15.38 17.56 30.13
CA ILE A 177 14.46 16.43 30.22
C ILE A 177 15.20 15.16 29.80
N TYR A 178 15.24 14.17 30.68
CA TYR A 178 15.91 12.89 30.47
C TYR A 178 14.89 11.75 30.51
N ILE A 179 14.74 11.05 29.38
CA ILE A 179 13.88 9.88 29.23
C ILE A 179 14.77 8.64 29.21
N GLY A 180 14.60 7.73 30.16
CA GLY A 180 15.45 6.54 30.30
C GLY A 180 16.69 6.76 31.18
N SER A 181 16.49 7.42 32.34
CA SER A 181 17.39 7.64 33.48
C SER A 181 18.40 8.80 33.39
N PHE A 182 18.62 9.48 34.53
CA PHE A 182 19.68 10.45 34.79
C PHE A 182 20.44 10.00 36.05
N GLY A 183 21.73 9.62 35.92
CA GLY A 183 22.62 9.35 37.07
C GLY A 183 22.68 7.90 37.60
N GLY A 184 22.53 6.88 36.75
CA GLY A 184 22.55 5.46 37.14
C GLY A 184 23.95 4.83 37.34
N TYR A 185 24.06 3.94 38.34
CA TYR A 185 25.14 2.94 38.43
C TYR A 185 25.00 1.92 37.27
N GLN A 186 26.11 1.53 36.63
CA GLN A 186 26.04 0.60 35.48
C GLN A 186 25.37 -0.73 35.86
N GLY A 187 24.30 -1.13 35.15
CA GLY A 187 23.74 -2.49 35.20
C GLY A 187 22.28 -2.66 35.66
N THR A 188 21.52 -1.59 35.91
CA THR A 188 20.06 -1.67 36.19
C THR A 188 19.25 -1.26 34.94
N GLN A 189 18.28 -2.09 34.53
CA GLN A 189 17.36 -1.72 33.44
C GLN A 189 16.39 -0.64 33.94
N THR A 190 16.26 0.46 33.20
CA THR A 190 15.31 1.54 33.46
C THR A 190 14.61 1.94 32.17
N GLU A 191 13.34 2.30 32.27
CA GLU A 191 12.52 2.63 31.09
C GLU A 191 11.82 3.97 31.28
N GLY A 192 11.96 4.86 30.31
CA GLY A 192 11.24 6.12 30.26
C GLY A 192 10.36 6.20 29.01
N HIS A 193 9.12 6.64 29.22
CA HIS A 193 8.14 6.80 28.15
C HIS A 193 7.50 8.18 28.24
N VAL A 194 7.54 8.92 27.13
CA VAL A 194 6.81 10.18 26.97
C VAL A 194 5.86 10.04 25.80
N LEU A 195 4.59 10.32 26.05
CA LEU A 195 3.54 10.43 25.04
C LEU A 195 3.05 11.88 24.99
N VAL A 196 3.13 12.52 23.83
CA VAL A 196 2.47 13.79 23.54
C VAL A 196 1.46 13.52 22.44
N ASP A 197 0.17 13.58 22.78
CA ASP A 197 -0.89 13.04 21.94
C ASP A 197 -2.12 13.95 21.88
N GLY A 198 -2.65 14.14 20.68
CA GLY A 198 -3.86 14.90 20.41
C GLY A 198 -3.60 16.38 20.13
N HIS A 199 -4.50 16.96 19.35
CA HIS A 199 -4.42 18.36 18.92
C HIS A 199 -4.35 19.33 20.11
N GLY A 200 -3.34 20.21 20.08
CA GLY A 200 -3.12 21.21 21.12
C GLY A 200 -2.38 20.69 22.36
N SER A 201 -1.97 19.42 22.39
CA SER A 201 -1.06 18.90 23.41
C SER A 201 0.37 19.38 23.14
N LEU A 202 1.00 20.04 24.11
CA LEU A 202 2.28 20.74 23.91
C LEU A 202 3.33 20.32 24.94
N LEU A 203 4.54 20.03 24.47
CA LEU A 203 5.76 19.97 25.29
C LEU A 203 6.72 21.07 24.83
N ASN A 204 6.84 22.12 25.64
CA ASN A 204 7.71 23.26 25.35
C ASN A 204 8.95 23.22 26.24
N ILE A 205 10.14 23.29 25.65
CA ILE A 205 11.44 23.27 26.34
C ILE A 205 12.19 24.53 25.92
N ASN A 206 12.62 25.36 26.86
CA ASN A 206 13.34 26.61 26.58
C ASN A 206 14.74 26.58 27.21
N ASP A 207 15.76 26.91 26.40
CA ASP A 207 17.18 27.00 26.77
C ASP A 207 17.80 25.69 27.29
N ASP A 208 17.22 24.54 26.95
CA ASP A 208 17.64 23.26 27.54
C ASP A 208 17.59 22.05 26.60
N GLN A 209 18.22 20.95 27.01
CA GLN A 209 18.35 19.71 26.22
C GLN A 209 17.24 18.69 26.51
N LEU A 210 16.83 17.98 25.46
CA LEU A 210 15.99 16.79 25.55
C LEU A 210 16.83 15.56 25.22
N VAL A 211 16.93 14.63 26.17
CA VAL A 211 17.68 13.38 25.99
C VAL A 211 16.73 12.20 26.05
N VAL A 212 16.64 11.46 24.94
CA VAL A 212 15.81 10.26 24.80
C VAL A 212 16.72 9.04 24.78
N GLY A 213 16.60 8.16 25.77
CA GLY A 213 17.52 7.03 25.95
C GLY A 213 18.88 7.49 26.50
N ALA A 214 18.89 8.09 27.68
CA ALA A 214 20.10 8.69 28.26
C ALA A 214 21.10 7.68 28.83
N PHE A 215 20.66 6.67 29.59
CA PHE A 215 21.55 5.60 30.09
C PHE A 215 20.95 4.19 29.95
N SER A 216 19.67 4.09 29.57
CA SER A 216 18.96 2.83 29.31
C SER A 216 17.94 2.99 28.17
N HIS A 217 16.66 2.67 28.34
CA HIS A 217 15.67 2.77 27.25
C HIS A 217 14.79 4.01 27.43
N GLY A 218 14.70 4.83 26.37
CA GLY A 218 13.83 6.00 26.35
C GLY A 218 13.00 6.06 25.08
N THR A 219 11.73 6.42 25.22
CA THR A 219 10.80 6.60 24.10
C THR A 219 10.09 7.94 24.19
N LEU A 220 9.99 8.63 23.06
CA LEU A 220 9.18 9.82 22.88
C LEU A 220 8.26 9.60 21.67
N ASP A 221 6.96 9.56 21.92
CA ASP A 221 5.94 9.45 20.89
C ASP A 221 5.16 10.77 20.78
N ILE A 222 5.11 11.35 19.59
CA ILE A 222 4.39 12.58 19.25
C ILE A 222 3.35 12.24 18.19
N ARG A 223 2.06 12.33 18.53
CA ARG A 223 0.98 11.79 17.67
C ARG A 223 -0.25 12.70 17.62
N ASN A 224 -1.07 12.49 16.59
CA ASN A 224 -2.42 13.07 16.45
C ASN A 224 -2.48 14.61 16.59
N GLY A 225 -1.52 15.34 16.00
CA GLY A 225 -1.51 16.81 16.00
C GLY A 225 -0.85 17.45 17.23
N ALA A 226 -0.03 16.69 17.95
CA ALA A 226 0.72 17.16 19.10
C ALA A 226 2.05 17.83 18.71
N HIS A 227 2.53 18.78 19.51
CA HIS A 227 3.76 19.51 19.23
C HIS A 227 4.77 19.41 20.38
N VAL A 228 6.03 19.14 20.02
CA VAL A 228 7.19 19.25 20.90
C VAL A 228 8.10 20.34 20.34
N THR A 229 8.34 21.39 21.13
CA THR A 229 9.09 22.57 20.71
C THR A 229 10.26 22.81 21.65
N LEU A 230 11.46 22.90 21.09
CA LEU A 230 12.67 23.31 21.80
C LEU A 230 13.17 24.66 21.27
N THR A 231 13.14 25.69 22.12
CA THR A 231 13.72 27.01 21.81
C THR A 231 15.16 27.02 22.32
N ASP A 232 16.14 27.19 21.42
CA ASP A 232 17.59 27.21 21.70
C ASP A 232 18.17 25.92 22.33
N GLY A 233 17.38 24.83 22.34
CA GLY A 233 17.70 23.53 22.93
C GLY A 233 18.01 22.44 21.90
N SER A 234 18.95 21.53 22.19
CA SER A 234 19.29 20.39 21.33
C SER A 234 18.59 19.09 21.74
N VAL A 235 18.33 18.21 20.79
CA VAL A 235 17.82 16.84 21.06
C VAL A 235 18.95 15.82 20.92
N LEU A 236 19.04 14.92 21.89
CA LEU A 236 19.99 13.79 21.88
C LEU A 236 19.22 12.47 22.00
N VAL A 237 19.39 11.57 21.03
CA VAL A 237 18.72 10.27 20.96
C VAL A 237 19.77 9.17 21.11
N GLY A 238 19.67 8.42 22.20
CA GLY A 238 20.71 7.51 22.66
C GLY A 238 21.89 8.27 23.25
N TYR A 239 22.34 7.86 24.44
CA TYR A 239 23.58 8.29 25.06
C TYR A 239 24.20 7.14 25.86
N SER A 240 25.52 6.93 25.79
CA SER A 240 26.17 5.77 26.47
C SER A 240 25.59 4.41 26.00
N LYS A 241 25.51 3.39 26.87
CA LYS A 241 24.96 2.03 26.63
C LYS A 241 23.42 1.97 26.55
N ALA A 242 22.80 2.94 25.91
CA ALA A 242 21.35 3.18 25.91
C ALA A 242 20.75 3.08 24.48
N SER A 243 19.42 2.96 24.38
CA SER A 243 18.67 3.15 23.13
C SER A 243 17.56 4.18 23.30
N GLY A 244 17.50 5.12 22.37
CA GLY A 244 16.47 6.16 22.30
C GLY A 244 15.60 6.00 21.06
N HIS A 245 14.29 6.12 21.22
CA HIS A 245 13.34 6.07 20.10
C HIS A 245 12.46 7.32 20.11
N VAL A 246 12.47 8.07 19.01
CA VAL A 246 11.61 9.23 18.82
C VAL A 246 10.69 8.95 17.63
N ARG A 247 9.37 8.99 17.84
CA ARG A 247 8.39 8.79 16.77
C ARG A 247 7.49 10.00 16.65
N ILE A 248 7.36 10.51 15.44
CA ILE A 248 6.52 11.65 15.07
C ILE A 248 5.56 11.14 14.01
N ILE A 249 4.30 10.98 14.37
CA ILE A 249 3.34 10.22 13.58
C ILE A 249 2.06 11.05 13.40
N GLY A 250 1.58 11.08 12.17
CA GLY A 250 0.30 11.67 11.83
C GLY A 250 0.40 13.15 11.52
N LYS A 251 -0.53 13.59 10.67
CA LYS A 251 -0.64 14.96 10.19
C LYS A 251 -0.65 15.96 11.36
N ASP A 252 0.05 17.08 11.15
CA ASP A 252 0.17 18.20 12.09
C ASP A 252 0.93 17.86 13.40
N SER A 253 1.38 16.62 13.61
CA SER A 253 2.32 16.29 14.69
C SER A 253 3.70 16.87 14.37
N GLN A 254 4.36 17.50 15.36
CA GLN A 254 5.62 18.21 15.11
C GLN A 254 6.67 18.01 16.21
N LEU A 255 7.93 17.81 15.80
CA LEU A 255 9.11 18.11 16.62
C LEU A 255 9.88 19.27 15.99
N TYR A 256 10.05 20.36 16.74
CA TYR A 256 10.79 21.53 16.30
C TYR A 256 11.97 21.84 17.24
N THR A 257 13.13 22.08 16.67
CA THR A 257 14.28 22.73 17.33
C THR A 257 14.99 23.66 16.35
N ASN A 258 15.49 24.80 16.80
CA ASN A 258 16.38 25.65 16.00
C ASN A 258 17.86 25.23 16.09
N GLN A 259 18.17 24.14 16.81
CA GLN A 259 19.50 23.58 17.00
C GLN A 259 19.64 22.23 16.28
N LYS A 260 20.70 21.49 16.61
CA LYS A 260 20.96 20.14 16.07
C LYS A 260 20.20 19.05 16.83
N ILE A 261 19.84 18.00 16.11
CA ILE A 261 19.44 16.69 16.64
C ILE A 261 20.62 15.74 16.48
N THR A 262 20.98 14.98 17.53
CA THR A 262 22.05 13.99 17.47
C THR A 262 21.52 12.62 17.85
N VAL A 263 21.68 11.62 16.96
CA VAL A 263 21.31 10.23 17.19
C VAL A 263 22.58 9.41 17.32
N THR A 264 22.79 8.78 18.48
CA THR A 264 23.98 7.96 18.74
C THR A 264 23.68 6.47 18.89
N SER A 265 22.44 6.13 19.27
CA SER A 265 21.97 4.76 19.44
C SER A 265 20.43 4.75 19.51
N GLY A 266 19.80 4.24 18.45
CA GLY A 266 18.35 4.21 18.28
C GLY A 266 17.89 4.94 17.02
N ASP A 267 16.65 5.42 17.02
CA ASP A 267 15.97 5.93 15.82
C ASP A 267 15.16 7.22 16.05
N VAL A 268 15.01 7.96 14.95
CA VAL A 268 14.01 9.02 14.79
C VAL A 268 13.13 8.63 13.61
N ILE A 269 11.84 8.44 13.83
CA ILE A 269 10.84 8.04 12.83
C ILE A 269 9.88 9.20 12.58
N VAL A 270 9.69 9.58 11.32
CA VAL A 270 8.76 10.63 10.88
C VAL A 270 7.84 10.05 9.81
N SER A 271 6.53 10.03 10.06
CA SER A 271 5.54 9.32 9.22
C SER A 271 4.18 10.02 9.18
N ASP A 272 3.36 9.62 8.21
CA ASP A 272 1.96 9.99 8.05
C ASP A 272 1.71 11.51 8.04
N GLY A 273 2.59 12.25 7.35
CA GLY A 273 2.49 13.70 7.20
C GLY A 273 2.91 14.53 8.42
N ALA A 274 3.55 13.90 9.43
CA ALA A 274 4.17 14.62 10.54
C ALA A 274 5.39 15.46 10.10
N THR A 275 5.80 16.45 10.90
CA THR A 275 6.94 17.33 10.58
C THR A 275 8.08 17.22 11.60
N LEU A 276 9.30 17.01 11.11
CA LEU A 276 10.54 17.17 11.86
C LEU A 276 11.31 18.39 11.36
N SER A 277 11.50 19.40 12.21
CA SER A 277 12.25 20.61 11.86
C SER A 277 13.47 20.78 12.77
N ALA A 278 14.65 20.91 12.17
CA ALA A 278 15.91 21.13 12.89
C ALA A 278 16.92 21.91 12.03
N GLN A 279 17.91 22.54 12.66
CA GLN A 279 19.02 23.15 11.90
C GLN A 279 19.82 22.08 11.14
N SER A 280 20.09 20.96 11.81
CA SER A 280 20.83 19.81 11.28
C SER A 280 20.49 18.55 12.08
N LEU A 281 20.70 17.39 11.48
CA LEU A 281 20.62 16.10 12.15
C LEU A 281 21.93 15.36 11.99
N VAL A 282 22.43 14.77 13.08
CA VAL A 282 23.70 14.03 13.10
C VAL A 282 23.42 12.60 13.50
N LEU A 283 23.64 11.67 12.58
CA LEU A 283 23.74 10.24 12.83
C LEU A 283 25.20 9.92 13.16
N THR A 284 25.44 9.42 14.37
CA THR A 284 26.78 9.05 14.82
C THR A 284 26.71 7.86 15.77
N ARG A 285 27.83 7.53 16.40
CA ARG A 285 27.97 6.40 17.32
C ARG A 285 27.98 6.82 18.77
N SER A 286 27.62 5.88 19.63
CA SER A 286 27.98 5.95 21.05
C SER A 286 29.44 5.51 21.25
N ARG A 287 30.26 6.31 21.95
CA ARG A 287 31.65 5.94 22.27
C ARG A 287 31.77 4.78 23.26
N GLN A 288 30.65 4.29 23.79
CA GLN A 288 30.58 3.35 24.92
C GLN A 288 29.91 2.01 24.56
N VAL A 289 29.43 1.84 23.32
CA VAL A 289 28.69 0.66 22.82
C VAL A 289 29.39 0.10 21.60
N SER A 290 29.56 -1.22 21.55
CA SER A 290 30.22 -1.90 20.44
C SER A 290 29.35 -2.03 19.19
N ASP A 291 28.02 -2.02 19.33
CA ASP A 291 27.04 -2.37 18.29
C ASP A 291 25.91 -1.33 18.18
N SER A 292 26.20 -0.03 18.37
CA SER A 292 25.17 1.01 18.27
C SER A 292 24.74 1.24 16.81
N THR A 293 23.43 1.31 16.56
CA THR A 293 22.86 1.75 15.29
C THR A 293 22.23 3.14 15.44
N SER A 294 22.43 4.06 14.49
CA SER A 294 21.76 5.37 14.48
C SER A 294 20.97 5.54 13.20
N LYS A 295 19.66 5.74 13.33
CA LYS A 295 18.73 5.74 12.20
C LYS A 295 17.87 7.00 12.15
N LEU A 296 17.72 7.56 10.95
CA LEU A 296 16.60 8.44 10.59
C LEU A 296 15.69 7.64 9.65
N VAL A 297 14.40 7.59 9.95
CA VAL A 297 13.40 6.82 9.21
C VAL A 297 12.32 7.78 8.73
N ILE A 298 12.06 7.75 7.42
CA ILE A 298 10.99 8.50 6.76
C ILE A 298 9.98 7.47 6.26
N GLY A 299 8.76 7.52 6.81
CA GLY A 299 7.77 6.45 6.69
C GLY A 299 7.96 5.38 7.78
N ALA A 300 8.03 4.12 7.40
CA ALA A 300 8.07 2.98 8.31
C ALA A 300 9.48 2.44 8.56
N SER A 301 9.68 1.64 9.62
CA SER A 301 10.97 0.97 9.87
C SER A 301 11.28 -0.06 8.77
N GLU A 302 12.51 -0.57 8.73
CA GLU A 302 12.99 -1.50 7.68
C GLU A 302 12.18 -2.79 7.55
N GLU A 303 11.64 -3.32 8.66
CA GLU A 303 10.87 -4.57 8.70
C GLU A 303 9.35 -4.34 8.65
N ASP A 304 8.91 -3.07 8.66
CA ASP A 304 7.51 -2.69 8.72
C ASP A 304 6.98 -2.38 7.31
N ALA A 305 5.67 -2.58 7.11
CA ALA A 305 5.02 -2.17 5.87
C ALA A 305 5.11 -0.64 5.69
N ALA A 306 5.35 -0.21 4.45
CA ALA A 306 5.45 1.21 4.11
C ALA A 306 4.20 1.99 4.53
N VAL A 307 4.39 3.21 5.04
CA VAL A 307 3.32 4.19 5.36
C VAL A 307 3.59 5.52 4.67
N SER A 308 2.72 6.52 4.77
CA SER A 308 3.01 7.81 4.13
C SER A 308 4.21 8.49 4.80
N ALA A 309 5.01 9.26 4.04
CA ALA A 309 6.19 9.89 4.59
C ALA A 309 5.83 11.02 5.58
N GLY A 310 6.72 11.24 6.55
CA GLY A 310 6.77 12.50 7.29
C GLY A 310 7.67 13.50 6.59
N GLN A 311 7.41 14.79 6.77
CA GLN A 311 8.22 15.88 6.25
C GLN A 311 9.46 16.12 7.13
N VAL A 312 10.64 16.11 6.50
CA VAL A 312 11.92 16.40 7.16
C VAL A 312 12.45 17.75 6.67
N ASP A 313 12.19 18.79 7.45
CA ASP A 313 12.66 20.16 7.20
C ASP A 313 13.99 20.41 7.92
N ILE A 314 15.06 19.91 7.31
CA ILE A 314 16.42 19.96 7.85
C ILE A 314 17.40 20.35 6.74
N ASN A 315 18.31 21.29 7.02
CA ASN A 315 19.28 21.74 6.01
C ASN A 315 20.33 20.67 5.68
N SER A 316 20.79 19.91 6.69
CA SER A 316 21.84 18.92 6.51
C SER A 316 21.71 17.73 7.46
N ILE A 317 21.90 16.54 6.91
CA ILE A 317 22.02 15.26 7.61
C ILE A 317 23.49 14.83 7.55
N PHE A 318 24.13 14.76 8.70
CA PHE A 318 25.53 14.35 8.83
C PHE A 318 25.62 12.90 9.34
N MET A 319 26.35 12.05 8.63
CA MET A 319 26.56 10.64 8.99
C MET A 319 28.04 10.43 9.31
N SER A 320 28.42 10.45 10.59
CA SER A 320 29.83 10.42 11.00
C SER A 320 30.17 9.31 11.99
N ASP A 321 31.17 8.50 11.65
CA ASP A 321 31.76 7.47 12.52
C ASP A 321 32.61 8.07 13.68
N GLY A 322 32.86 9.39 13.66
CA GLY A 322 33.75 10.06 14.62
C GLY A 322 35.22 9.58 14.56
N GLY A 323 35.68 9.08 13.40
CA GLY A 323 37.07 8.76 13.07
C GLY A 323 37.65 7.49 13.70
N ILE A 324 36.83 6.48 14.03
CA ILE A 324 37.29 5.21 14.64
C ILE A 324 36.75 4.01 13.87
N LYS A 325 37.66 3.18 13.35
CA LYS A 325 37.37 1.98 12.55
C LYS A 325 36.77 0.82 13.35
N LYS A 326 35.44 0.74 13.51
CA LYS A 326 34.70 -0.46 13.96
C LYS A 326 33.23 -0.42 13.54
N ARG A 327 32.75 -1.55 12.99
CA ARG A 327 31.38 -1.92 12.59
C ARG A 327 30.26 -1.07 13.22
N LEU A 328 29.86 -0.01 12.55
CA LEU A 328 28.66 0.77 12.88
C LEU A 328 27.78 0.83 11.65
N GLU A 329 26.47 0.95 11.87
CA GLU A 329 25.53 1.22 10.79
C GLU A 329 24.81 2.52 11.11
N MET A 330 25.08 3.53 10.28
CA MET A 330 24.37 4.81 10.27
C MET A 330 23.43 4.76 9.06
N SER A 331 22.12 4.91 9.27
CA SER A 331 21.16 4.73 8.19
C SER A 331 20.14 5.86 8.08
N LEU A 332 19.96 6.33 6.85
CA LEU A 332 18.73 6.98 6.42
C LEU A 332 17.86 5.93 5.74
N ILE A 333 16.67 5.68 6.27
CA ILE A 333 15.71 4.70 5.74
C ILE A 333 14.54 5.46 5.11
N LEU A 334 14.25 5.14 3.86
CA LEU A 334 13.13 5.64 3.06
C LEU A 334 12.20 4.45 2.81
N ASN A 335 11.12 4.35 3.58
CA ASN A 335 10.15 3.26 3.45
C ASN A 335 8.75 3.86 3.49
N HIS A 336 8.34 4.46 2.38
CA HIS A 336 7.11 5.21 2.30
C HIS A 336 6.24 4.83 1.10
N THR A 337 4.96 5.19 1.15
CA THR A 337 3.99 4.93 0.07
C THR A 337 3.95 6.04 -0.98
N ASP A 338 4.52 7.21 -0.68
CA ASP A 338 4.40 8.39 -1.55
C ASP A 338 5.12 8.20 -2.90
N SER A 339 4.52 8.76 -3.96
CA SER A 339 5.05 8.73 -5.34
C SER A 339 5.87 9.96 -5.73
N ASP A 340 5.96 10.94 -4.85
CA ASP A 340 6.53 12.26 -5.10
C ASP A 340 7.16 12.89 -3.84
N TYR A 341 7.82 12.09 -3.00
CA TYR A 341 8.44 12.63 -1.78
C TYR A 341 9.75 13.36 -2.11
N HIS A 342 9.90 14.62 -1.66
CA HIS A 342 11.07 15.46 -1.91
C HIS A 342 11.97 15.59 -0.67
N LEU A 343 13.20 15.07 -0.74
CA LEU A 343 14.22 15.23 0.29
C LEU A 343 15.26 16.28 -0.12
N ASN A 344 15.09 17.49 0.42
CA ASN A 344 15.94 18.66 0.14
C ASN A 344 17.21 18.75 1.01
N ALA A 345 17.32 17.92 2.05
CA ALA A 345 18.45 17.97 2.97
C ALA A 345 19.76 17.56 2.28
N ASN A 346 20.84 18.33 2.50
CA ASN A 346 22.18 17.90 2.11
C ASN A 346 22.60 16.71 2.98
N ILE A 347 23.20 15.69 2.38
CA ILE A 347 23.71 14.51 3.06
C ILE A 347 25.23 14.49 2.93
N ASP A 348 25.90 14.35 4.07
CA ASP A 348 27.37 14.35 4.15
C ASP A 348 27.83 13.25 5.12
N ASN A 349 28.87 12.51 4.75
CA ASN A 349 29.53 11.56 5.65
C ASN A 349 30.96 12.01 6.02
N VAL A 350 31.04 13.01 6.90
CA VAL A 350 32.30 13.57 7.37
C VAL A 350 33.08 12.57 8.24
N ASN A 351 34.35 12.34 7.89
CA ASN A 351 35.32 11.45 8.56
C ASN A 351 35.01 9.94 8.53
N ASP A 352 33.98 9.50 7.79
CA ASP A 352 33.69 8.09 7.58
C ASP A 352 34.75 7.46 6.66
N THR A 353 35.61 6.60 7.22
CA THR A 353 36.70 5.96 6.46
C THR A 353 36.43 4.50 6.10
N ASP A 354 35.27 3.96 6.49
CA ASP A 354 34.92 2.54 6.36
C ASP A 354 33.62 2.31 5.56
N ASN A 355 32.98 3.37 5.03
CA ASN A 355 31.71 3.34 4.29
C ASN A 355 30.53 2.79 5.12
N ASP A 356 30.50 3.15 6.41
CA ASP A 356 29.45 2.72 7.35
C ASP A 356 28.12 3.50 7.15
N ALA A 357 28.14 4.62 6.44
CA ALA A 357 26.95 5.41 6.09
C ALA A 357 26.13 4.75 4.97
N LYS A 358 24.81 4.59 5.21
CA LYS A 358 23.88 3.97 4.26
C LYS A 358 22.60 4.79 4.07
N ILE A 359 22.20 4.97 2.82
CA ILE A 359 20.84 5.36 2.45
C ILE A 359 20.15 4.10 1.95
N LYS A 360 19.01 3.74 2.54
CA LYS A 360 18.22 2.55 2.18
C LYS A 360 16.84 2.98 1.71
N ALA A 361 16.58 2.86 0.41
CA ALA A 361 15.27 3.02 -0.18
C ALA A 361 14.59 1.65 -0.32
N LEU A 362 13.48 1.47 0.37
CA LEU A 362 12.76 0.19 0.47
C LEU A 362 11.43 0.22 -0.26
N HIS A 363 10.76 1.37 -0.27
CA HIS A 363 9.50 1.59 -0.96
C HIS A 363 9.31 3.08 -1.30
N GLY A 364 8.43 3.38 -2.26
CA GLY A 364 8.06 4.74 -2.62
C GLY A 364 9.03 5.40 -3.61
N THR A 365 8.68 6.60 -4.06
CA THR A 365 9.52 7.42 -4.94
C THR A 365 10.05 8.63 -4.17
N THR A 366 11.37 8.68 -3.97
CA THR A 366 12.05 9.83 -3.34
C THR A 366 12.85 10.61 -4.37
N PHE A 367 12.61 11.91 -4.45
CA PHE A 367 13.47 12.89 -5.11
C PHE A 367 14.57 13.31 -4.14
N LEU A 368 15.82 12.97 -4.46
CA LEU A 368 16.99 13.35 -3.67
C LEU A 368 17.58 14.63 -4.26
N GLU A 369 17.30 15.77 -3.62
CA GLU A 369 17.54 17.09 -4.21
C GLU A 369 18.70 17.85 -3.55
N GLY A 370 19.12 17.41 -2.35
CA GLY A 370 20.24 18.00 -1.60
C GLY A 370 21.59 17.95 -2.35
N ASP A 371 22.48 18.88 -2.00
CA ASP A 371 23.87 18.88 -2.44
C ASP A 371 24.69 17.87 -1.63
N ASN A 372 24.78 16.65 -2.16
CA ASN A 372 25.40 15.50 -1.51
C ASN A 372 26.82 15.26 -2.02
N ALA A 373 27.50 16.28 -2.56
CA ALA A 373 28.83 16.14 -3.16
C ALA A 373 29.91 15.60 -2.20
N ASN A 374 29.67 15.62 -0.88
CA ASN A 374 30.54 15.06 0.15
C ASN A 374 30.12 13.66 0.62
N TYR A 375 28.98 13.13 0.16
CA TYR A 375 28.55 11.78 0.51
C TYR A 375 29.37 10.71 -0.23
N ARG A 376 29.85 9.71 0.51
CA ARG A 376 30.68 8.58 0.03
C ARG A 376 30.16 7.22 0.49
N GLY A 377 28.97 7.17 1.09
CA GLY A 377 28.38 5.94 1.63
C GLY A 377 27.68 5.07 0.59
N GLU A 378 27.01 4.02 1.06
CA GLU A 378 26.17 3.15 0.23
C GLU A 378 24.81 3.80 -0.06
N LEU A 379 24.32 3.68 -1.29
CA LEU A 379 22.94 3.96 -1.68
C LEU A 379 22.32 2.65 -2.14
N ASN A 380 21.44 2.08 -1.29
CA ASN A 380 20.77 0.82 -1.53
C ASN A 380 19.32 1.09 -1.95
N ILE A 381 18.96 0.69 -3.17
CA ILE A 381 17.62 0.87 -3.73
C ILE A 381 17.03 -0.54 -3.90
N SER A 382 15.96 -0.85 -3.17
CA SER A 382 15.30 -2.16 -3.21
C SER A 382 14.04 -2.06 -4.06
N GLN A 383 13.59 -3.15 -4.68
CA GLN A 383 12.28 -3.18 -5.34
C GLN A 383 11.16 -3.07 -4.28
N PRO A 384 10.13 -2.22 -4.46
CA PRO A 384 9.80 -1.39 -5.63
C PRO A 384 10.20 0.09 -5.51
N ALA A 385 11.17 0.43 -4.65
CA ALA A 385 11.59 1.82 -4.43
C ALA A 385 12.20 2.46 -5.69
N LYS A 386 12.03 3.78 -5.78
CA LYS A 386 12.58 4.63 -6.84
C LYS A 386 13.28 5.83 -6.23
N ILE A 387 14.52 6.08 -6.66
CA ILE A 387 15.26 7.31 -6.36
C ILE A 387 15.35 8.16 -7.62
N VAL A 388 14.96 9.43 -7.54
CA VAL A 388 15.09 10.40 -8.63
C VAL A 388 16.12 11.46 -8.26
N VAL A 389 17.07 11.72 -9.15
CA VAL A 389 18.10 12.75 -9.01
C VAL A 389 18.18 13.62 -10.26
N SER A 390 18.54 14.89 -10.10
CA SER A 390 18.62 15.83 -11.24
C SER A 390 20.03 16.33 -11.55
N THR A 391 20.99 16.07 -10.65
CA THR A 391 22.41 16.37 -10.86
C THR A 391 23.31 15.31 -10.22
N GLN A 392 24.51 15.13 -10.78
CA GLN A 392 25.53 14.24 -10.21
C GLN A 392 25.86 14.56 -8.75
N ARG A 393 25.68 15.83 -8.32
CA ARG A 393 25.88 16.22 -6.93
C ARG A 393 24.88 15.58 -5.96
N ASN A 394 23.69 15.20 -6.41
CA ASN A 394 22.72 14.53 -5.55
C ASN A 394 23.17 13.10 -5.18
N LEU A 395 24.01 12.46 -5.98
CA LEU A 395 24.53 11.12 -5.71
C LEU A 395 25.84 11.14 -4.89
N GLY A 396 26.57 12.26 -4.89
CA GLY A 396 27.93 12.30 -4.37
C GLY A 396 28.85 11.30 -5.08
N ASP A 397 29.84 10.76 -4.36
CA ASP A 397 30.62 9.61 -4.84
C ASP A 397 30.17 8.32 -4.13
N SER A 398 28.86 8.15 -3.94
CA SER A 398 28.27 6.94 -3.35
C SER A 398 28.60 5.66 -4.14
N ILE A 399 28.56 4.53 -3.43
CA ILE A 399 28.51 3.19 -4.01
C ILE A 399 27.04 2.78 -4.08
N ILE A 400 26.56 2.45 -5.27
CA ILE A 400 25.14 2.21 -5.54
C ILE A 400 24.88 0.71 -5.66
N ALA A 401 23.93 0.21 -4.88
CA ALA A 401 23.34 -1.12 -5.05
C ALA A 401 21.88 -0.96 -5.45
N ASP A 402 21.61 -1.09 -6.74
CA ASP A 402 20.29 -0.86 -7.33
C ASP A 402 19.61 -2.17 -7.70
N ASN A 403 18.53 -2.47 -6.98
CA ASN A 403 17.56 -3.52 -7.27
C ASN A 403 16.14 -2.94 -7.43
N GLY A 404 15.98 -1.62 -7.45
CA GLY A 404 14.72 -0.92 -7.70
C GLY A 404 14.85 -0.09 -8.97
N GLU A 405 14.61 1.22 -8.88
CA GLU A 405 14.92 2.16 -9.96
C GLU A 405 15.75 3.35 -9.47
N LEU A 406 16.89 3.60 -10.11
CA LEU A 406 17.60 4.89 -10.07
C LEU A 406 17.29 5.69 -11.34
N ARG A 407 16.58 6.81 -11.21
CA ARG A 407 16.28 7.72 -12.33
C ARG A 407 17.14 8.98 -12.28
N LEU A 408 17.89 9.20 -13.34
CA LEU A 408 18.63 10.43 -13.61
C LEU A 408 17.76 11.32 -14.49
N GLN A 409 17.22 12.42 -13.96
CA GLN A 409 16.34 13.35 -14.66
C GLN A 409 17.03 14.70 -14.83
N SER A 410 17.75 14.86 -15.95
CA SER A 410 18.58 16.01 -16.27
C SER A 410 18.24 16.62 -17.63
N HIS A 411 18.72 17.85 -17.85
CA HIS A 411 18.63 18.57 -19.13
C HIS A 411 20.03 18.89 -19.69
N SER A 412 21.05 18.14 -19.26
CA SER A 412 22.45 18.28 -19.69
C SER A 412 23.08 16.92 -19.92
N ASP A 413 24.29 16.91 -20.50
CA ASP A 413 25.11 15.70 -20.53
C ASP A 413 25.30 15.16 -19.09
N TRP A 414 25.25 13.85 -18.93
CA TRP A 414 25.49 13.15 -17.68
C TRP A 414 26.66 12.19 -17.82
N ASN A 415 27.72 12.45 -17.05
CA ASN A 415 28.86 11.55 -16.91
C ASN A 415 28.70 10.80 -15.59
N PHE A 416 28.29 9.53 -15.66
CA PHE A 416 27.99 8.70 -14.50
C PHE A 416 29.30 8.20 -13.88
N ILE A 417 29.61 8.69 -12.67
CA ILE A 417 30.88 8.42 -11.98
C ILE A 417 30.79 7.37 -10.87
N ASN A 418 29.58 7.06 -10.41
CA ASN A 418 29.38 6.17 -9.27
C ASN A 418 29.64 4.71 -9.66
N SER A 419 30.14 3.93 -8.70
CA SER A 419 30.10 2.47 -8.82
C SER A 419 28.66 2.02 -8.65
N ILE A 420 28.17 1.16 -9.55
CA ILE A 420 26.82 0.61 -9.48
C ILE A 420 26.86 -0.92 -9.56
N SER A 421 25.96 -1.56 -8.82
CA SER A 421 25.74 -3.00 -8.81
C SER A 421 24.26 -3.32 -8.67
N GLY A 422 23.90 -4.58 -8.89
CA GLY A 422 22.52 -5.06 -8.73
C GLY A 422 21.82 -5.34 -10.05
N THR A 423 20.50 -5.52 -9.97
CA THR A 423 19.63 -6.00 -11.06
C THR A 423 18.49 -5.03 -11.40
N GLY A 424 18.48 -3.85 -10.78
CA GLY A 424 17.46 -2.82 -10.95
C GLY A 424 17.54 -2.08 -12.29
N ILE A 425 16.86 -0.93 -12.34
CA ILE A 425 16.76 -0.10 -13.55
C ILE A 425 17.49 1.23 -13.30
N LEU A 426 18.56 1.46 -14.07
CA LEU A 426 19.16 2.77 -14.23
C LEU A 426 18.46 3.49 -15.40
N THR A 427 17.55 4.42 -15.09
CA THR A 427 16.91 5.25 -16.11
C THR A 427 17.71 6.53 -16.33
N ALA A 428 18.20 6.76 -17.55
CA ALA A 428 18.81 8.02 -17.96
C ALA A 428 17.80 8.82 -18.81
N GLU A 429 17.33 9.94 -18.25
CA GLU A 429 16.55 10.96 -18.95
C GLU A 429 17.35 12.26 -18.98
N THR A 430 17.95 12.59 -20.12
CA THR A 430 18.90 13.71 -20.24
C THR A 430 18.39 14.88 -21.09
N GLY A 431 17.13 14.86 -21.51
CA GLY A 431 16.53 15.95 -22.29
C GLY A 431 17.13 16.12 -23.69
N GLY A 432 17.61 15.04 -24.31
CA GLY A 432 18.22 14.99 -25.65
C GLY A 432 19.75 15.11 -25.66
N ASN A 433 20.38 15.05 -24.47
CA ASN A 433 21.83 15.14 -24.27
C ASN A 433 22.46 13.75 -24.08
N HIS A 434 23.78 13.68 -23.88
CA HIS A 434 24.48 12.39 -23.77
C HIS A 434 24.45 11.84 -22.34
N PHE A 435 24.28 10.53 -22.23
CA PHE A 435 24.66 9.77 -21.05
C PHE A 435 25.97 9.02 -21.35
N ASN A 436 26.94 9.04 -20.45
CA ASN A 436 28.18 8.27 -20.56
C ASN A 436 28.59 7.69 -19.22
N PHE A 437 29.08 6.45 -19.23
CA PHE A 437 29.88 5.91 -18.14
C PHE A 437 31.30 6.47 -18.21
N VAL A 438 31.87 6.81 -17.06
CA VAL A 438 33.28 7.25 -17.00
C VAL A 438 34.25 6.09 -16.76
N SER A 439 33.75 4.91 -16.41
CA SER A 439 34.54 3.70 -16.14
C SER A 439 33.79 2.44 -16.59
N ASP A 440 34.52 1.36 -16.85
CA ASP A 440 33.99 0.05 -17.22
C ASP A 440 33.62 -0.84 -16.03
N ALA A 441 33.88 -0.39 -14.79
CA ALA A 441 33.58 -1.13 -13.57
C ALA A 441 32.14 -1.69 -13.51
N PRO A 442 31.08 -0.94 -13.92
CA PRO A 442 29.72 -1.47 -13.97
C PRO A 442 29.58 -2.76 -14.77
N GLY A 443 30.43 -2.97 -15.79
CA GLY A 443 30.42 -4.15 -16.64
C GLY A 443 30.76 -5.46 -15.93
N THR A 444 31.16 -5.41 -14.66
CA THR A 444 31.38 -6.60 -13.83
C THR A 444 30.43 -6.71 -12.63
N THR A 445 29.64 -5.67 -12.34
CA THR A 445 28.88 -5.55 -11.09
C THR A 445 27.41 -5.24 -11.29
N PHE A 446 27.02 -4.60 -12.39
CA PHE A 446 25.64 -4.22 -12.70
C PHE A 446 25.07 -5.11 -13.80
N ALA A 447 24.12 -5.96 -13.43
CA ALA A 447 23.41 -6.89 -14.32
C ALA A 447 21.96 -6.45 -14.56
N GLY A 448 21.64 -5.18 -14.27
CA GLY A 448 20.32 -4.59 -14.45
C GLY A 448 20.11 -4.02 -15.86
N THR A 449 19.13 -3.12 -15.97
CA THR A 449 18.78 -2.46 -17.23
C THR A 449 19.23 -0.99 -17.24
N LEU A 450 19.91 -0.57 -18.30
CA LEU A 450 20.06 0.84 -18.65
C LEU A 450 18.88 1.24 -19.55
N ASN A 451 17.92 1.97 -19.00
CA ASN A 451 16.78 2.51 -19.74
C ASN A 451 17.09 3.93 -20.22
N LEU A 452 17.09 4.16 -21.53
CA LEU A 452 17.33 5.48 -22.11
C LEU A 452 16.01 6.15 -22.47
N GLU A 453 15.74 7.34 -21.95
CA GLU A 453 14.56 8.13 -22.29
C GLU A 453 14.96 9.53 -22.75
N ASN A 454 14.64 9.89 -24.00
CA ASN A 454 15.07 11.16 -24.57
C ASN A 454 16.58 11.40 -24.34
N THR A 455 17.41 10.40 -24.63
CA THR A 455 18.85 10.42 -24.34
C THR A 455 19.67 9.97 -25.53
N LYS A 456 20.85 10.59 -25.71
CA LYS A 456 21.87 10.14 -26.67
C LYS A 456 22.86 9.23 -25.97
N PHE A 457 23.23 8.13 -26.62
CA PHE A 457 24.18 7.15 -26.08
C PHE A 457 25.09 6.64 -27.19
N ASN A 458 26.40 6.69 -26.98
CA ASN A 458 27.35 6.05 -27.90
C ASN A 458 27.73 4.70 -27.30
N LEU A 459 27.27 3.61 -27.91
CA LEU A 459 27.64 2.25 -27.53
C LEU A 459 28.99 1.89 -28.18
N GLU A 460 30.06 2.41 -27.58
CA GLU A 460 31.44 2.14 -27.94
C GLU A 460 32.37 2.26 -26.72
N ASP A 461 33.59 1.71 -26.83
CA ASP A 461 34.65 1.82 -25.82
C ASP A 461 34.18 1.55 -24.38
N ILE A 462 34.27 2.55 -23.50
CA ILE A 462 33.94 2.46 -22.07
C ILE A 462 32.46 2.16 -21.87
N ASN A 463 31.58 2.74 -22.69
CA ASN A 463 30.14 2.51 -22.58
C ASN A 463 29.79 1.05 -22.91
N THR A 464 30.42 0.48 -23.94
CA THR A 464 30.26 -0.95 -24.25
C THR A 464 30.80 -1.83 -23.12
N ALA A 465 32.00 -1.52 -22.61
CA ALA A 465 32.61 -2.29 -21.52
C ALA A 465 31.76 -2.22 -20.24
N ALA A 466 31.19 -1.07 -19.91
CA ALA A 466 30.29 -0.89 -18.76
C ALA A 466 28.95 -1.66 -18.90
N MET A 467 28.53 -1.95 -20.14
CA MET A 467 27.29 -2.66 -20.44
C MET A 467 27.49 -4.18 -20.57
N ALA A 468 28.67 -4.72 -20.28
CA ALA A 468 29.01 -6.12 -20.53
C ALA A 468 28.10 -7.17 -19.85
N GLN A 469 27.38 -6.79 -18.78
CA GLN A 469 26.41 -7.65 -18.08
C GLN A 469 25.00 -7.05 -18.04
N SER A 470 24.82 -5.82 -18.53
CA SER A 470 23.56 -5.07 -18.41
C SER A 470 22.75 -5.14 -19.70
N THR A 471 21.43 -5.03 -19.58
CA THR A 471 20.54 -4.88 -20.72
C THR A 471 20.45 -3.42 -21.13
N LEU A 472 20.71 -3.13 -22.42
CA LEU A 472 20.39 -1.83 -22.99
C LEU A 472 18.92 -1.82 -23.42
N LEU A 473 18.11 -0.95 -22.84
CA LEU A 473 16.76 -0.66 -23.34
C LEU A 473 16.80 0.63 -24.16
N ALA A 474 16.66 0.49 -25.49
CA ALA A 474 16.51 1.59 -26.43
C ALA A 474 15.11 2.22 -26.25
N GLY A 475 14.96 3.01 -25.18
CA GLY A 475 13.70 3.61 -24.78
C GLY A 475 13.33 4.87 -25.58
N THR A 476 12.17 5.43 -25.24
CA THR A 476 11.44 6.38 -26.08
C THR A 476 12.26 7.64 -26.40
N ASN A 477 12.26 8.06 -27.67
CA ASN A 477 12.96 9.24 -28.17
C ASN A 477 14.48 9.26 -27.93
N SER A 478 15.08 8.12 -27.59
CA SER A 478 16.52 8.00 -27.41
C SER A 478 17.24 7.61 -28.69
N LEU A 479 18.47 8.06 -28.84
CA LEU A 479 19.34 7.76 -29.97
C LEU A 479 20.58 7.02 -29.48
N THR A 480 20.74 5.77 -29.88
CA THR A 480 21.96 5.01 -29.59
C THR A 480 22.79 4.83 -30.84
N GLN A 481 23.98 5.42 -30.87
CA GLN A 481 24.96 5.19 -31.92
C GLN A 481 25.78 3.94 -31.60
N VAL A 482 25.71 2.91 -32.45
CA VAL A 482 26.56 1.71 -32.31
C VAL A 482 27.97 2.04 -32.81
N GLY A 483 29.00 1.64 -32.08
CA GLY A 483 30.40 1.80 -32.48
C GLY A 483 30.85 0.83 -33.59
N GLN A 484 32.02 1.08 -34.17
CA GLN A 484 32.64 0.17 -35.15
C GLN A 484 33.08 -1.16 -34.52
N GLY A 485 32.99 -2.25 -35.27
CA GLY A 485 33.26 -3.60 -34.79
C GLY A 485 32.14 -4.13 -33.88
N THR A 486 32.46 -5.18 -33.13
CA THR A 486 31.50 -5.86 -32.25
C THR A 486 31.44 -5.22 -30.87
N GLN A 487 30.27 -4.71 -30.50
CA GLN A 487 29.92 -4.22 -29.17
C GLN A 487 29.27 -5.36 -28.38
N THR A 488 29.95 -5.86 -27.34
CA THR A 488 29.43 -6.97 -26.52
C THR A 488 28.77 -6.44 -25.26
N ILE A 489 27.48 -6.74 -25.07
CA ILE A 489 26.68 -6.28 -23.92
C ILE A 489 25.89 -7.44 -23.27
N GLY A 490 25.30 -7.19 -22.09
CA GLY A 490 24.44 -8.15 -21.39
C GLY A 490 23.22 -8.52 -22.21
N GLY A 491 22.40 -7.53 -22.56
CA GLY A 491 21.19 -7.73 -23.34
C GLY A 491 20.79 -6.50 -24.16
N LEU A 492 19.80 -6.66 -25.04
CA LEU A 492 19.25 -5.56 -25.84
C LEU A 492 17.74 -5.67 -25.92
N ALA A 493 17.04 -4.56 -25.70
CA ALA A 493 15.60 -4.43 -25.82
C ALA A 493 15.20 -3.07 -26.42
N PHE A 494 13.96 -2.95 -26.88
CA PHE A 494 13.43 -1.75 -27.53
C PHE A 494 12.15 -1.23 -26.85
N ASN A 495 12.01 0.10 -26.75
CA ASN A 495 10.79 0.76 -26.29
C ASN A 495 10.68 2.19 -26.87
N GLY A 496 10.76 2.29 -28.19
CA GLY A 496 10.56 3.52 -28.97
C GLY A 496 11.81 4.31 -29.32
N GLY A 497 13.01 3.81 -28.98
CA GLY A 497 14.28 4.43 -29.34
C GLY A 497 14.78 4.08 -30.74
N THR A 498 15.80 4.79 -31.20
CA THR A 498 16.50 4.55 -32.46
C THR A 498 17.90 4.00 -32.20
N LEU A 499 18.23 2.83 -32.78
CA LEU A 499 19.61 2.35 -32.89
C LEU A 499 20.20 2.78 -34.24
N ILE A 500 21.43 3.30 -34.23
CA ILE A 500 22.10 3.81 -35.43
C ILE A 500 23.32 2.93 -35.74
N TYR A 501 23.25 2.18 -36.84
CA TYR A 501 24.31 1.28 -37.32
C TYR A 501 25.21 1.93 -38.39
N GLY A 502 24.78 3.04 -38.97
CA GLY A 502 25.46 3.69 -40.10
C GLY A 502 25.22 2.96 -41.42
N ASP A 503 26.05 3.20 -42.44
CA ASP A 503 25.86 2.64 -43.79
C ASP A 503 26.05 1.11 -43.85
N VAL A 504 24.98 0.41 -44.21
CA VAL A 504 25.01 -1.00 -44.59
C VAL A 504 25.19 -1.12 -46.11
N SER A 505 26.19 -1.87 -46.57
CA SER A 505 26.49 -1.98 -48.01
C SER A 505 25.75 -3.15 -48.68
N PRO A 506 25.29 -2.99 -49.93
CA PRO A 506 24.76 -4.12 -50.69
C PRO A 506 25.78 -5.26 -50.81
N GLY A 507 25.41 -6.45 -50.32
CA GLY A 507 26.26 -7.65 -50.32
C GLY A 507 26.97 -7.96 -49.01
N ASP A 508 26.86 -7.07 -48.00
CA ASP A 508 27.23 -7.42 -46.63
C ASP A 508 26.36 -8.59 -46.13
N THR A 509 26.91 -9.39 -45.22
CA THR A 509 26.17 -10.44 -44.50
C THR A 509 26.07 -10.15 -43.01
N THR A 510 26.95 -9.26 -42.52
CA THR A 510 27.02 -8.77 -41.15
C THR A 510 27.39 -7.29 -41.21
N SER A 511 26.76 -6.46 -40.40
CA SER A 511 27.10 -5.04 -40.31
C SER A 511 28.50 -4.82 -39.75
N GLY A 512 29.22 -3.81 -40.27
CA GLY A 512 30.53 -3.38 -39.73
C GLY A 512 30.43 -2.77 -38.32
N ARG A 513 29.23 -2.39 -37.90
CA ARG A 513 28.86 -2.06 -36.53
C ARG A 513 27.93 -3.15 -36.03
N PHE A 514 28.28 -3.90 -35.00
CA PHE A 514 27.53 -5.10 -34.64
C PHE A 514 27.31 -5.16 -33.13
N ILE A 515 26.11 -5.53 -32.68
CA ILE A 515 25.84 -5.78 -31.27
C ILE A 515 25.83 -7.29 -31.02
N GLN A 516 26.63 -7.77 -30.07
CA GLN A 516 26.56 -9.13 -29.56
C GLN A 516 26.02 -9.11 -28.13
N THR A 517 24.86 -9.71 -27.91
CA THR A 517 24.34 -9.91 -26.55
C THR A 517 24.86 -11.22 -25.96
N THR A 518 25.17 -11.22 -24.66
CA THR A 518 25.60 -12.41 -23.91
C THR A 518 24.44 -13.11 -23.21
N GLY A 519 23.41 -12.35 -22.84
CA GLY A 519 22.08 -12.78 -22.43
C GLY A 519 21.05 -12.44 -23.51
N ASP A 520 19.88 -11.95 -23.11
CA ASP A 520 18.70 -11.90 -23.97
C ASP A 520 18.70 -10.74 -24.98
N LEU A 521 18.11 -11.02 -26.14
CA LEU A 521 17.76 -10.05 -27.18
C LEU A 521 16.24 -10.01 -27.33
N ASN A 522 15.60 -8.96 -26.84
CA ASN A 522 14.16 -8.79 -26.89
C ASN A 522 13.74 -7.82 -28.01
N LEU A 523 13.09 -8.35 -29.03
CA LEU A 523 12.65 -7.68 -30.25
C LEU A 523 11.12 -7.46 -30.30
N THR A 524 10.42 -7.71 -29.20
CA THR A 524 8.95 -7.52 -29.11
C THR A 524 8.53 -6.05 -29.02
N GLY A 525 9.45 -5.17 -28.63
CA GLY A 525 9.20 -3.75 -28.48
C GLY A 525 9.11 -2.98 -29.80
N GLN A 526 8.70 -1.72 -29.71
CA GLN A 526 8.70 -0.79 -30.85
C GLN A 526 10.03 -0.03 -30.90
N GLY A 527 10.42 0.46 -32.08
CA GLY A 527 11.63 1.25 -32.24
C GLY A 527 12.07 1.41 -33.68
N GLN A 528 13.16 2.13 -33.87
CA GLN A 528 13.75 2.36 -35.18
C GLN A 528 15.17 1.84 -35.25
N VAL A 529 15.58 1.42 -36.44
CA VAL A 529 16.96 1.05 -36.73
C VAL A 529 17.42 1.80 -37.97
N GLN A 530 18.34 2.74 -37.77
CA GLN A 530 18.91 3.54 -38.83
C GLN A 530 20.09 2.78 -39.47
N ILE A 531 20.00 2.52 -40.77
CA ILE A 531 20.93 1.65 -41.52
C ILE A 531 21.64 2.38 -42.69
N THR A 532 21.54 3.70 -42.73
CA THR A 532 22.35 4.55 -43.62
C THR A 532 22.65 5.92 -43.00
N GLU A 533 23.82 6.46 -43.31
CA GLU A 533 24.27 7.83 -43.02
C GLU A 533 24.03 8.78 -44.22
N SER A 534 23.62 8.23 -45.37
CA SER A 534 23.29 8.94 -46.60
C SER A 534 21.78 9.18 -46.74
N ASP A 535 21.39 10.19 -47.53
CA ASP A 535 19.99 10.34 -48.01
C ASP A 535 19.66 9.33 -49.13
N ILE A 536 20.66 8.58 -49.59
CA ILE A 536 20.58 7.66 -50.73
C ILE A 536 20.90 6.26 -50.24
N PHE A 537 19.86 5.44 -50.10
CA PHE A 537 19.97 3.99 -49.93
C PHE A 537 19.60 3.31 -51.26
N GLU A 538 20.38 2.32 -51.72
CA GLU A 538 20.05 1.56 -52.94
C GLU A 538 18.87 0.60 -52.70
N ASN A 539 17.67 1.16 -52.74
CA ASN A 539 16.39 0.47 -52.52
C ASN A 539 15.83 -0.15 -53.81
N THR A 540 16.64 -0.85 -54.60
CA THR A 540 16.12 -1.50 -55.82
C THR A 540 15.02 -2.49 -55.45
N GLN A 541 13.88 -2.39 -56.13
CA GLN A 541 12.73 -3.25 -55.86
C GLN A 541 13.13 -4.71 -56.01
N GLN A 542 12.97 -5.48 -54.94
CA GLN A 542 13.19 -6.91 -54.94
C GLN A 542 11.91 -7.62 -55.38
N HIS A 543 12.04 -8.86 -55.86
CA HIS A 543 10.89 -9.69 -56.17
C HIS A 543 10.54 -10.53 -54.94
N PRO A 544 9.35 -10.33 -54.32
CA PRO A 544 8.93 -11.16 -53.20
C PRO A 544 8.88 -12.64 -53.57
N ASP A 545 9.40 -13.51 -52.71
CA ASP A 545 9.22 -14.95 -52.85
C ASP A 545 7.85 -15.37 -52.34
N THR A 546 6.84 -15.19 -53.20
CA THR A 546 5.46 -15.61 -52.92
C THR A 546 5.25 -17.13 -52.99
N THR A 547 6.31 -17.92 -53.21
CA THR A 547 6.22 -19.39 -53.28
C THR A 547 6.50 -20.08 -51.95
N ALA A 548 7.11 -19.38 -50.99
CA ALA A 548 7.25 -19.85 -49.62
C ALA A 548 5.90 -19.84 -48.88
N PRO A 549 5.71 -20.69 -47.85
CA PRO A 549 4.55 -20.59 -46.95
C PRO A 549 4.39 -19.17 -46.41
N LEU A 550 3.16 -18.69 -46.28
CA LEU A 550 2.88 -17.28 -45.97
C LEU A 550 3.59 -16.79 -44.70
N MET A 551 3.64 -17.64 -43.68
CA MET A 551 4.25 -17.38 -42.36
C MET A 551 5.79 -17.45 -42.36
N GLN A 552 6.42 -17.67 -43.50
CA GLN A 552 7.88 -17.57 -43.66
C GLN A 552 8.28 -16.38 -44.55
N GLN A 553 7.29 -15.68 -45.13
CA GLN A 553 7.59 -14.61 -46.08
C GLN A 553 8.05 -13.33 -45.39
N ASP A 554 7.88 -13.21 -44.08
CA ASP A 554 8.35 -12.11 -43.26
C ASP A 554 9.78 -12.37 -42.74
N ASP A 555 10.19 -13.59 -42.42
CA ASP A 555 11.50 -13.90 -41.79
C ASP A 555 12.55 -14.54 -42.73
N ASP A 556 12.17 -14.99 -43.94
CA ASP A 556 13.11 -15.52 -44.93
C ASP A 556 13.88 -14.41 -45.70
N GLY A 557 14.93 -14.80 -46.42
CA GLY A 557 15.66 -13.88 -47.31
C GLY A 557 16.54 -12.85 -46.59
N VAL A 558 16.99 -13.15 -45.37
CA VAL A 558 17.89 -12.28 -44.58
C VAL A 558 19.14 -11.89 -45.38
N LEU A 559 19.48 -10.60 -45.32
CA LEU A 559 20.63 -10.03 -46.02
C LEU A 559 21.75 -9.72 -45.04
N VAL A 560 21.49 -8.89 -44.03
CA VAL A 560 22.53 -8.37 -43.14
C VAL A 560 22.13 -8.56 -41.69
N GLN A 561 22.98 -9.24 -40.92
CA GLN A 561 22.85 -9.31 -39.47
C GLN A 561 23.36 -8.03 -38.82
N LEU A 562 22.53 -7.39 -38.00
CA LEU A 562 22.84 -6.20 -37.23
C LEU A 562 23.22 -6.53 -35.78
N ALA A 563 22.54 -7.51 -35.19
CA ALA A 563 22.84 -8.00 -33.86
C ALA A 563 22.74 -9.52 -33.79
N GLY A 564 23.47 -10.12 -32.85
CA GLY A 564 23.40 -11.54 -32.51
C GLY A 564 23.22 -11.73 -31.01
N SER A 565 22.79 -12.93 -30.62
CA SER A 565 22.62 -13.31 -29.21
C SER A 565 23.27 -14.65 -28.87
N GLN A 566 23.79 -14.76 -27.64
CA GLN A 566 24.14 -16.04 -27.01
C GLN A 566 23.05 -16.50 -26.02
N GLY A 567 22.09 -15.64 -25.69
CA GLY A 567 20.94 -15.93 -24.84
C GLY A 567 19.67 -16.14 -25.67
N THR A 568 18.53 -15.80 -25.11
CA THR A 568 17.23 -16.00 -25.76
C THR A 568 16.92 -14.83 -26.68
N VAL A 569 16.53 -15.11 -27.92
CA VAL A 569 15.92 -14.12 -28.81
C VAL A 569 14.41 -14.22 -28.70
N THR A 570 13.76 -13.13 -28.31
CA THR A 570 12.29 -13.08 -28.12
C THR A 570 11.67 -12.10 -29.11
N GLY A 571 10.69 -12.56 -29.89
CA GLY A 571 10.01 -11.78 -30.93
C GLY A 571 10.77 -11.74 -32.27
N ASP A 572 10.05 -11.41 -33.34
CA ASP A 572 10.57 -11.39 -34.72
C ASP A 572 10.62 -9.95 -35.31
N ALA A 573 10.83 -8.95 -34.45
CA ALA A 573 11.09 -7.55 -34.82
C ALA A 573 10.02 -6.87 -35.72
N GLY A 574 8.81 -7.44 -35.85
CA GLY A 574 7.74 -6.89 -36.70
C GLY A 574 7.23 -5.50 -36.31
N ASN A 575 7.55 -5.05 -35.11
CA ASN A 575 7.26 -3.70 -34.61
C ASN A 575 8.44 -2.72 -34.69
N LEU A 576 9.58 -3.16 -35.26
CA LEU A 576 10.73 -2.31 -35.52
C LEU A 576 10.71 -1.82 -36.96
N THR A 577 11.18 -0.59 -37.19
CA THR A 577 11.22 0.02 -38.53
C THR A 577 12.63 0.35 -38.96
N ALA A 578 13.02 -0.04 -40.18
CA ALA A 578 14.27 0.38 -40.80
C ALA A 578 14.14 1.79 -41.39
N VAL A 579 15.06 2.70 -41.03
CA VAL A 579 15.00 4.12 -41.42
C VAL A 579 16.31 4.66 -41.99
N ASP A 580 16.21 5.75 -42.76
CA ASP A 580 17.35 6.56 -43.20
C ASP A 580 17.81 7.55 -42.12
N ARG A 581 18.86 8.35 -42.42
CA ARG A 581 19.40 9.35 -41.50
C ARG A 581 18.44 10.47 -41.08
N ASN A 582 17.36 10.67 -41.85
CA ASN A 582 16.33 11.67 -41.57
C ASN A 582 15.13 11.06 -40.83
N GLY A 583 15.17 9.75 -40.54
CA GLY A 583 14.07 9.01 -39.92
C GLY A 583 12.97 8.60 -40.91
N ASN A 584 13.19 8.71 -42.22
CA ASN A 584 12.23 8.20 -43.21
C ASN A 584 12.35 6.68 -43.31
N VAL A 585 11.21 5.99 -43.42
CA VAL A 585 11.19 4.53 -43.66
C VAL A 585 11.91 4.21 -44.97
N ILE A 586 12.82 3.25 -44.91
CA ILE A 586 13.47 2.72 -46.10
C ILE A 586 12.45 1.84 -46.82
N SER A 587 12.11 2.21 -48.06
CA SER A 587 11.03 1.55 -48.80
C SER A 587 11.42 1.27 -50.25
N ALA A 588 11.07 0.07 -50.72
CA ALA A 588 11.00 -0.36 -52.11
C ALA A 588 9.75 -1.23 -52.29
N ALA A 589 8.60 -0.71 -51.84
CA ALA A 589 7.38 -1.48 -51.66
C ALA A 589 6.93 -2.26 -52.91
N ALA A 590 6.49 -3.50 -52.69
CA ALA A 590 5.83 -4.35 -53.66
C ALA A 590 4.51 -4.88 -53.08
N THR A 591 3.60 -5.30 -53.96
CA THR A 591 2.33 -5.93 -53.55
C THR A 591 2.12 -7.21 -54.33
N ALA A 592 1.57 -8.22 -53.66
CA ALA A 592 1.13 -9.46 -54.27
C ALA A 592 -0.24 -9.87 -53.73
N SER A 593 -1.01 -10.59 -54.54
CA SER A 593 -2.28 -11.16 -54.11
C SER A 593 -2.04 -12.47 -53.37
N ILE A 594 -2.59 -12.61 -52.18
CA ILE A 594 -2.62 -13.89 -51.45
C ILE A 594 -3.88 -14.62 -51.90
N THR A 595 -3.69 -15.79 -52.51
CA THR A 595 -4.77 -16.57 -53.11
C THR A 595 -4.86 -17.93 -52.42
N GLN A 596 -6.03 -18.28 -51.92
CA GLN A 596 -6.31 -19.60 -51.32
C GLN A 596 -7.52 -20.22 -52.02
N SER A 597 -7.40 -21.51 -52.37
CA SER A 597 -8.43 -22.22 -53.15
C SER A 597 -8.83 -21.55 -54.47
N GLY A 598 -7.92 -20.76 -55.06
CA GLY A 598 -8.15 -20.04 -56.32
C GLY A 598 -8.83 -18.67 -56.20
N GLU A 599 -9.18 -18.25 -54.98
CA GLU A 599 -9.77 -16.93 -54.69
C GLU A 599 -8.76 -16.02 -54.01
N MET A 600 -8.78 -14.72 -54.33
CA MET A 600 -7.97 -13.73 -53.64
C MET A 600 -8.57 -13.45 -52.26
N VAL A 601 -7.82 -13.74 -51.21
CA VAL A 601 -8.30 -13.63 -49.81
C VAL A 601 -7.69 -12.45 -49.06
N ALA A 602 -6.50 -12.01 -49.47
CA ALA A 602 -5.78 -10.88 -48.88
C ALA A 602 -4.80 -10.23 -49.87
N HIS A 603 -4.33 -9.02 -49.55
CA HIS A 603 -3.16 -8.41 -50.17
C HIS A 603 -1.94 -8.56 -49.25
N GLY A 604 -0.83 -9.04 -49.78
CA GLY A 604 0.47 -9.02 -49.12
C GLY A 604 1.28 -7.81 -49.60
N PHE A 605 1.78 -7.01 -48.65
CA PHE A 605 2.69 -5.90 -48.90
C PHE A 605 4.09 -6.32 -48.47
N TYR A 606 5.06 -6.05 -49.33
CA TYR A 606 6.45 -6.44 -49.12
C TYR A 606 7.33 -5.20 -49.17
N ASP A 607 8.26 -5.13 -48.23
CA ASP A 607 9.23 -4.06 -48.17
C ASP A 607 10.49 -4.48 -47.41
N TRP A 608 11.45 -3.56 -47.30
CA TRP A 608 12.54 -3.66 -46.34
C TRP A 608 11.99 -3.70 -44.92
N ARG A 609 12.38 -4.73 -44.18
CA ARG A 609 11.94 -4.92 -42.79
C ARG A 609 13.05 -5.47 -41.92
N LEU A 610 12.73 -5.56 -40.63
CA LEU A 610 13.56 -6.18 -39.62
C LEU A 610 12.91 -7.49 -39.17
N THR A 611 13.75 -8.48 -38.87
CA THR A 611 13.36 -9.83 -38.45
C THR A 611 14.41 -10.40 -37.50
N SER A 612 14.05 -11.39 -36.68
CA SER A 612 15.04 -12.21 -35.98
C SER A 612 15.64 -13.32 -36.84
N GLY A 613 15.17 -13.45 -38.08
CA GLY A 613 15.63 -14.39 -39.10
C GLY A 613 15.21 -15.83 -38.78
N LYS A 614 15.32 -16.73 -39.77
CA LYS A 614 14.89 -18.14 -39.66
C LYS A 614 15.41 -18.89 -38.43
N ASN A 615 16.61 -18.55 -37.95
CA ASN A 615 17.24 -19.22 -36.82
C ASN A 615 16.87 -18.63 -35.44
N ASN A 616 16.17 -17.49 -35.42
CA ASN A 616 15.86 -16.73 -34.21
C ASN A 616 17.11 -16.50 -33.33
N ASP A 617 18.21 -16.03 -33.95
CA ASP A 617 19.54 -15.90 -33.32
C ASP A 617 20.09 -14.46 -33.35
N GLY A 618 19.31 -13.49 -33.86
CA GLY A 618 19.77 -12.12 -33.98
C GLY A 618 18.70 -11.12 -34.38
N LEU A 619 19.15 -9.98 -34.90
CA LEU A 619 18.35 -8.96 -35.57
C LEU A 619 18.93 -8.77 -36.97
N TYR A 620 18.09 -8.88 -37.99
CA TYR A 620 18.48 -8.89 -39.39
C TYR A 620 17.69 -7.85 -40.19
N ILE A 621 18.29 -7.40 -41.29
CA ILE A 621 17.59 -6.73 -42.39
C ILE A 621 17.24 -7.79 -43.44
N ASN A 622 15.99 -7.81 -43.88
CA ASN A 622 15.55 -8.57 -45.05
C ASN A 622 14.57 -7.76 -45.90
N TYR A 623 14.21 -8.32 -47.06
CA TYR A 623 13.10 -7.83 -47.87
C TYR A 623 12.01 -8.89 -47.83
N GLY A 624 10.89 -8.59 -47.16
CA GLY A 624 9.88 -9.58 -46.80
C GLY A 624 8.50 -8.97 -46.60
N LEU A 625 7.55 -9.81 -46.23
CA LEU A 625 6.16 -9.44 -45.97
C LEU A 625 6.10 -8.51 -44.75
N THR A 626 5.58 -7.30 -44.93
CA THR A 626 5.44 -6.30 -43.87
C THR A 626 4.00 -6.14 -43.42
N GLU A 627 3.04 -6.35 -44.32
CA GLU A 627 1.62 -6.22 -44.02
C GLU A 627 0.76 -7.23 -44.81
N VAL A 628 -0.28 -7.75 -44.16
CA VAL A 628 -1.34 -8.56 -44.74
C VAL A 628 -2.68 -7.83 -44.55
N GLU A 629 -3.25 -7.31 -45.63
CA GLU A 629 -4.59 -6.72 -45.62
C GLU A 629 -5.63 -7.79 -45.92
N LEU A 630 -6.45 -8.14 -44.92
CA LEU A 630 -7.53 -9.12 -45.04
C LEU A 630 -8.70 -8.55 -45.84
N LEU A 631 -9.15 -9.28 -46.86
CA LEU A 631 -10.22 -8.87 -47.77
C LEU A 631 -11.46 -9.76 -47.66
N ALA A 632 -11.27 -11.07 -47.65
CA ALA A 632 -12.35 -12.03 -47.73
C ALA A 632 -12.93 -12.39 -46.35
N GLN A 633 -14.19 -12.84 -46.34
CA GLN A 633 -14.96 -13.16 -45.13
C GLN A 633 -15.58 -14.55 -45.22
N GLY A 634 -15.99 -15.12 -44.08
CA GLY A 634 -16.65 -16.41 -43.99
C GLY A 634 -15.78 -17.58 -44.47
N ASN A 635 -16.29 -18.40 -45.38
CA ASN A 635 -15.59 -19.59 -45.87
C ASN A 635 -14.34 -19.29 -46.69
N ASN A 636 -14.19 -18.05 -47.18
CA ASN A 636 -13.05 -17.61 -47.98
C ASN A 636 -12.09 -16.74 -47.15
N ALA A 637 -12.25 -16.67 -45.83
CA ALA A 637 -11.31 -16.00 -44.93
C ALA A 637 -9.88 -16.49 -45.15
N LEU A 638 -8.89 -15.63 -44.91
CA LEU A 638 -7.48 -16.06 -44.95
C LEU A 638 -7.27 -17.13 -43.88
N ALA A 639 -6.82 -18.31 -44.28
CA ALA A 639 -6.41 -19.37 -43.37
C ALA A 639 -4.89 -19.32 -43.13
N LEU A 640 -4.48 -19.28 -41.87
CA LEU A 640 -3.09 -19.45 -41.45
C LEU A 640 -2.88 -20.88 -40.95
N SER A 641 -1.75 -21.46 -41.36
CA SER A 641 -1.31 -22.80 -41.01
C SER A 641 0.20 -22.78 -40.87
N ALA A 642 0.72 -23.43 -39.83
CA ALA A 642 2.16 -23.62 -39.65
C ALA A 642 2.77 -24.59 -40.69
N GLU A 643 1.97 -25.47 -41.29
CA GLU A 643 2.42 -26.48 -42.26
C GLU A 643 3.54 -27.37 -41.70
N GLY A 644 3.41 -27.74 -40.42
CA GLY A 644 4.35 -28.57 -39.66
C GLY A 644 5.58 -27.82 -39.13
N ASN A 645 5.64 -26.50 -39.30
CA ASN A 645 6.71 -25.65 -38.78
C ASN A 645 6.47 -25.23 -37.32
N THR A 646 7.50 -24.66 -36.70
CA THR A 646 7.49 -24.12 -35.32
C THR A 646 8.43 -22.93 -35.22
N GLY A 647 8.31 -22.12 -34.17
CA GLY A 647 9.16 -20.92 -33.99
C GLY A 647 8.82 -19.86 -35.04
N ASN A 648 9.82 -19.11 -35.52
CA ASN A 648 9.61 -18.01 -36.46
C ASN A 648 8.89 -18.44 -37.75
N ALA A 649 9.17 -19.63 -38.26
CA ALA A 649 8.50 -20.17 -39.44
C ALA A 649 6.99 -20.51 -39.23
N ALA A 650 6.49 -20.39 -38.00
CA ALA A 650 5.09 -20.50 -37.61
C ALA A 650 4.61 -19.24 -36.85
N ASP A 651 5.36 -18.14 -36.91
CA ASP A 651 4.96 -16.82 -36.43
C ASP A 651 4.57 -15.95 -37.63
N LEU A 652 3.61 -15.06 -37.46
CA LEU A 652 3.38 -13.97 -38.40
C LEU A 652 3.65 -12.66 -37.68
N SER A 653 4.82 -12.08 -37.97
CA SER A 653 5.28 -10.80 -37.44
C SER A 653 4.95 -9.65 -38.38
N ALA A 654 4.52 -9.93 -39.61
CA ALA A 654 3.87 -8.96 -40.47
C ALA A 654 2.59 -8.39 -39.83
N LYS A 655 2.33 -7.10 -40.08
CA LYS A 655 1.14 -6.41 -39.58
C LYS A 655 -0.11 -6.94 -40.28
N VAL A 656 -1.18 -7.21 -39.56
CA VAL A 656 -2.45 -7.69 -40.11
C VAL A 656 -3.51 -6.59 -40.04
N THR A 657 -4.07 -6.22 -41.18
CA THR A 657 -5.02 -5.11 -41.35
C THR A 657 -6.26 -5.55 -42.15
N GLY A 658 -7.18 -4.62 -42.42
CA GLY A 658 -8.34 -4.87 -43.27
C GLY A 658 -9.61 -5.28 -42.54
N SER A 659 -10.64 -5.62 -43.31
CA SER A 659 -11.99 -5.96 -42.81
C SER A 659 -12.39 -7.41 -43.05
N GLY A 660 -11.52 -8.18 -43.70
CA GLY A 660 -11.68 -9.62 -43.86
C GLY A 660 -11.56 -10.38 -42.54
N ASP A 661 -12.06 -11.61 -42.54
CA ASP A 661 -11.96 -12.52 -41.41
C ASP A 661 -10.63 -13.31 -41.47
N LEU A 662 -10.16 -13.78 -40.31
CA LEU A 662 -8.96 -14.59 -40.14
C LEU A 662 -9.33 -15.98 -39.61
N ARG A 663 -8.74 -17.03 -40.18
CA ARG A 663 -8.90 -18.41 -39.73
C ARG A 663 -7.54 -18.98 -39.34
N ILE A 664 -7.45 -19.58 -38.18
CA ILE A 664 -6.33 -20.42 -37.75
C ILE A 664 -6.75 -21.87 -37.96
N ASP A 665 -6.12 -22.53 -38.93
CA ASP A 665 -6.38 -23.92 -39.31
C ASP A 665 -5.04 -24.62 -39.49
N THR A 666 -4.45 -25.01 -38.36
CA THR A 666 -3.04 -25.39 -38.29
C THR A 666 -2.83 -26.77 -37.68
N ASP A 667 -1.76 -27.45 -38.09
CA ASP A 667 -1.36 -28.77 -37.60
C ASP A 667 -0.44 -28.71 -36.36
N THR A 668 0.29 -27.61 -36.20
CA THR A 668 1.04 -27.20 -35.00
C THR A 668 0.67 -25.77 -34.62
N ASP A 669 0.97 -25.33 -33.40
CA ASP A 669 0.59 -23.97 -32.97
C ASP A 669 1.24 -22.89 -33.84
N VAL A 670 0.47 -21.84 -34.11
CA VAL A 670 0.94 -20.62 -34.77
C VAL A 670 0.98 -19.46 -33.78
N SER A 671 1.82 -18.47 -34.05
CA SER A 671 1.79 -17.20 -33.30
C SER A 671 1.56 -15.99 -34.19
N LEU A 672 0.99 -14.96 -33.58
CA LEU A 672 0.95 -13.60 -34.14
C LEU A 672 1.73 -12.71 -33.17
N SER A 673 2.70 -11.95 -33.67
CA SER A 673 3.63 -11.19 -32.80
C SER A 673 3.64 -9.68 -33.06
N ASN A 674 2.83 -9.19 -33.99
CA ASN A 674 2.77 -7.76 -34.28
C ASN A 674 1.73 -7.03 -33.43
N SER A 675 2.18 -6.13 -32.56
CA SER A 675 1.31 -5.33 -31.67
C SER A 675 0.48 -4.25 -32.37
N GLU A 676 0.75 -3.97 -33.65
CA GLU A 676 0.02 -2.97 -34.44
C GLU A 676 -1.09 -3.58 -35.30
N ASN A 677 -1.40 -4.86 -35.12
CA ASN A 677 -2.52 -5.49 -35.80
C ASN A 677 -3.81 -4.68 -35.58
N SER A 678 -4.58 -4.50 -36.66
CA SER A 678 -5.74 -3.59 -36.66
C SER A 678 -6.92 -4.09 -37.49
N TYR A 679 -6.86 -5.34 -37.96
CA TYR A 679 -7.97 -5.97 -38.67
C TYR A 679 -9.22 -6.07 -37.78
N SER A 680 -10.40 -6.04 -38.41
CA SER A 680 -11.70 -5.91 -37.72
C SER A 680 -12.68 -7.07 -37.96
N GLY A 681 -12.29 -8.05 -38.78
CA GLY A 681 -13.09 -9.24 -39.03
C GLY A 681 -13.18 -10.18 -37.83
N THR A 682 -13.79 -11.33 -38.03
CA THR A 682 -13.84 -12.42 -37.06
C THR A 682 -12.54 -13.22 -37.11
N THR A 683 -12.07 -13.67 -35.95
CA THR A 683 -10.95 -14.62 -35.83
C THR A 683 -11.49 -15.98 -35.40
N TRP A 684 -11.35 -17.00 -36.24
CA TRP A 684 -11.68 -18.38 -35.90
C TRP A 684 -10.42 -19.18 -35.61
N VAL A 685 -10.37 -19.90 -34.49
CA VAL A 685 -9.38 -20.97 -34.28
C VAL A 685 -10.11 -22.29 -34.48
N THR A 686 -9.88 -22.94 -35.63
CA THR A 686 -10.61 -24.14 -36.04
C THR A 686 -9.81 -25.43 -35.94
N ALA A 687 -8.48 -25.36 -35.91
CA ALA A 687 -7.59 -26.48 -35.62
C ALA A 687 -6.27 -25.97 -35.03
N GLY A 688 -5.67 -26.75 -34.11
CA GLY A 688 -4.42 -26.40 -33.43
C GLY A 688 -4.54 -25.25 -32.42
N GLY A 689 -3.43 -24.56 -32.19
CA GLY A 689 -3.35 -23.45 -31.24
C GLY A 689 -2.91 -22.12 -31.83
N LEU A 690 -3.31 -21.05 -31.17
CA LEU A 690 -2.83 -19.69 -31.41
C LEU A 690 -2.12 -19.17 -30.16
N THR A 691 -0.89 -18.71 -30.30
CA THR A 691 -0.12 -18.08 -29.22
C THR A 691 0.06 -16.59 -29.50
N MET A 692 -0.17 -15.75 -28.48
CA MET A 692 0.13 -14.33 -28.58
C MET A 692 1.64 -14.09 -28.41
N GLY A 693 2.26 -13.40 -29.38
CA GLY A 693 3.65 -12.95 -29.29
C GLY A 693 3.78 -11.49 -28.85
N ASN A 694 2.67 -10.77 -28.65
CA ASN A 694 2.62 -9.38 -28.23
C ASN A 694 1.23 -8.96 -27.72
N ASN A 695 1.10 -7.74 -27.22
CA ASN A 695 -0.18 -7.14 -26.88
C ASN A 695 -1.01 -6.86 -28.14
N ASN A 696 -2.33 -7.05 -28.05
CA ASN A 696 -3.30 -6.69 -29.10
C ASN A 696 -3.07 -7.36 -30.47
N VAL A 697 -2.44 -8.54 -30.51
CA VAL A 697 -2.12 -9.22 -31.77
C VAL A 697 -3.37 -9.68 -32.54
N LEU A 698 -4.55 -9.75 -31.91
CA LEU A 698 -5.81 -10.01 -32.61
C LEU A 698 -6.48 -8.73 -33.14
N GLY A 699 -5.77 -7.59 -33.09
CA GLY A 699 -6.26 -6.30 -33.57
C GLY A 699 -7.61 -5.91 -32.97
N GLN A 700 -8.52 -5.46 -33.84
CA GLN A 700 -9.87 -5.04 -33.49
C GLN A 700 -10.89 -6.13 -33.81
N THR A 701 -10.49 -7.40 -33.68
CA THR A 701 -11.36 -8.53 -34.01
C THR A 701 -12.73 -8.40 -33.34
N ARG A 702 -13.79 -8.48 -34.15
CA ARG A 702 -15.15 -8.30 -33.64
C ARG A 702 -15.64 -9.52 -32.85
N LEU A 703 -15.07 -10.69 -33.13
CA LEU A 703 -15.40 -11.97 -32.50
C LEU A 703 -14.16 -12.87 -32.57
N LEU A 704 -13.72 -13.36 -31.41
CA LEU A 704 -12.85 -14.52 -31.34
C LEU A 704 -13.70 -15.77 -31.08
N GLU A 705 -13.54 -16.80 -31.90
CA GLU A 705 -14.23 -18.08 -31.74
C GLU A 705 -13.22 -19.22 -31.68
N LEU A 706 -13.26 -20.02 -30.60
CA LEU A 706 -12.40 -21.19 -30.41
C LEU A 706 -13.23 -22.47 -30.56
N ALA A 707 -12.90 -23.30 -31.55
CA ALA A 707 -13.57 -24.58 -31.77
C ALA A 707 -13.12 -25.65 -30.75
N GLY A 708 -13.93 -26.70 -30.59
CA GLY A 708 -13.55 -27.83 -29.72
C GLY A 708 -12.22 -28.47 -30.14
N GLY A 709 -11.30 -28.62 -29.19
CA GLY A 709 -9.96 -29.18 -29.44
C GLY A 709 -8.89 -28.16 -29.84
N THR A 710 -9.21 -26.86 -29.86
CA THR A 710 -8.24 -25.79 -30.11
C THR A 710 -7.88 -25.02 -28.85
N HIS A 711 -6.84 -24.18 -28.91
CA HIS A 711 -6.49 -23.29 -27.81
C HIS A 711 -6.01 -21.90 -28.24
N LEU A 712 -6.20 -20.93 -27.35
CA LEU A 712 -5.51 -19.64 -27.37
C LEU A 712 -4.63 -19.57 -26.12
N ASP A 713 -3.33 -19.36 -26.30
CA ASP A 713 -2.37 -19.03 -25.23
C ASP A 713 -2.06 -17.54 -25.30
N MET A 714 -2.44 -16.79 -24.25
CA MET A 714 -2.20 -15.36 -24.18
C MET A 714 -0.75 -15.01 -23.81
N ASN A 715 0.03 -15.96 -23.31
CA ASN A 715 1.48 -15.85 -23.11
C ASN A 715 1.94 -14.54 -22.44
N GLY A 716 1.23 -14.11 -21.41
CA GLY A 716 1.55 -12.90 -20.63
C GLY A 716 1.06 -11.58 -21.25
N TYR A 717 0.43 -11.61 -22.43
CA TYR A 717 0.04 -10.42 -23.16
C TYR A 717 -1.42 -10.00 -22.93
N ALA A 718 -1.72 -8.75 -23.26
CA ALA A 718 -3.04 -8.16 -23.13
C ALA A 718 -3.80 -8.18 -24.47
N GLN A 719 -5.10 -8.47 -24.42
CA GLN A 719 -6.01 -8.38 -25.56
C GLN A 719 -7.36 -7.79 -25.14
N THR A 720 -7.94 -6.96 -26.01
CA THR A 720 -9.34 -6.52 -25.88
C THR A 720 -10.18 -7.11 -27.01
N LEU A 721 -11.33 -7.68 -26.68
CA LEU A 721 -12.27 -8.30 -27.63
C LEU A 721 -13.67 -7.73 -27.45
N GLN A 722 -14.37 -7.51 -28.57
CA GLN A 722 -15.78 -7.16 -28.49
C GLN A 722 -16.64 -8.38 -28.12
N ASN A 723 -16.39 -9.53 -28.74
CA ASN A 723 -17.11 -10.77 -28.48
C ASN A 723 -16.14 -11.95 -28.35
N LEU A 724 -16.43 -12.87 -27.43
CA LEU A 724 -15.73 -14.13 -27.24
C LEU A 724 -16.71 -15.31 -27.34
N GLN A 725 -16.36 -16.32 -28.12
CA GLN A 725 -17.05 -17.60 -28.12
C GLN A 725 -16.05 -18.73 -27.96
N THR A 726 -16.28 -19.63 -27.01
CA THR A 726 -15.47 -20.84 -26.88
C THR A 726 -16.38 -22.05 -26.85
N ASP A 727 -16.10 -23.03 -27.72
CA ASP A 727 -16.85 -24.27 -27.79
C ASP A 727 -16.33 -25.27 -26.74
N ALA A 728 -17.21 -26.19 -26.33
CA ALA A 728 -16.83 -27.27 -25.42
C ALA A 728 -15.60 -28.05 -25.93
N GLY A 729 -14.57 -28.16 -25.07
CA GLY A 729 -13.31 -28.82 -25.39
C GLY A 729 -12.22 -27.91 -25.95
N SER A 730 -12.49 -26.62 -26.17
CA SER A 730 -11.42 -25.62 -26.42
C SER A 730 -10.76 -25.18 -25.11
N THR A 731 -9.60 -24.51 -25.20
CA THR A 731 -8.92 -23.91 -24.02
C THR A 731 -8.51 -22.46 -24.28
N LEU A 732 -8.85 -21.57 -23.36
CA LEU A 732 -8.27 -20.23 -23.25
C LEU A 732 -7.29 -20.22 -22.07
N ASP A 733 -6.00 -20.12 -22.36
CA ASP A 733 -4.95 -20.01 -21.34
C ASP A 733 -4.55 -18.55 -21.16
N PHE A 734 -4.77 -18.01 -19.97
CA PHE A 734 -4.34 -16.66 -19.63
C PHE A 734 -2.82 -16.57 -19.56
N ASN A 735 -2.13 -17.59 -19.02
CA ASN A 735 -0.67 -17.62 -18.91
C ASN A 735 -0.04 -16.25 -18.51
N GLN A 736 -0.53 -15.64 -17.43
CA GLN A 736 -0.21 -14.29 -16.91
C GLN A 736 -0.75 -13.09 -17.70
N GLY A 737 -1.43 -13.31 -18.82
CA GLY A 737 -2.02 -12.30 -19.70
C GLY A 737 -3.30 -11.67 -19.17
N SER A 738 -3.76 -10.63 -19.87
CA SER A 738 -4.93 -9.82 -19.51
C SER A 738 -5.96 -9.80 -20.64
N LEU A 739 -7.13 -10.37 -20.40
CA LEU A 739 -8.22 -10.35 -21.37
C LEU A 739 -9.31 -9.37 -20.95
N THR A 740 -9.64 -8.44 -21.83
CA THR A 740 -10.85 -7.60 -21.72
C THR A 740 -11.88 -8.03 -22.75
N VAL A 741 -13.12 -8.31 -22.32
CA VAL A 741 -14.25 -8.68 -23.18
C VAL A 741 -15.47 -7.81 -22.89
N ASN A 742 -16.32 -7.60 -23.91
CA ASN A 742 -17.64 -6.98 -23.74
C ASN A 742 -18.78 -8.00 -23.78
N ASN A 743 -18.74 -9.01 -24.65
CA ASN A 743 -19.76 -10.05 -24.65
C ASN A 743 -19.12 -11.40 -24.88
N GLY A 744 -19.79 -12.47 -24.48
CA GLY A 744 -19.37 -13.78 -24.90
C GLY A 744 -20.10 -14.95 -24.28
N THR A 745 -19.81 -16.13 -24.82
CA THR A 745 -20.20 -17.43 -24.27
C THR A 745 -18.95 -18.29 -24.16
N VAL A 746 -18.70 -18.81 -22.96
CA VAL A 746 -17.56 -19.66 -22.65
C VAL A 746 -18.07 -21.05 -22.29
N ASP A 747 -18.09 -21.95 -23.27
CA ASP A 747 -18.38 -23.38 -23.08
C ASP A 747 -17.10 -24.22 -23.00
N GLY A 748 -15.97 -23.69 -23.49
CA GLY A 748 -14.63 -24.25 -23.34
C GLY A 748 -13.98 -23.94 -21.98
N ASN A 749 -12.78 -24.47 -21.75
CA ASN A 749 -12.04 -24.28 -20.50
C ASN A 749 -11.28 -22.95 -20.48
N MET A 750 -11.20 -22.32 -19.32
CA MET A 750 -10.27 -21.23 -19.01
C MET A 750 -9.23 -21.73 -17.98
N THR A 751 -7.96 -21.32 -18.12
CA THR A 751 -6.86 -21.76 -17.27
C THR A 751 -5.78 -20.68 -17.10
N GLY A 752 -4.90 -20.83 -16.10
CA GLY A 752 -3.76 -19.94 -15.87
C GLY A 752 -4.09 -18.75 -14.97
N ALA A 753 -3.04 -18.11 -14.46
CA ALA A 753 -3.13 -16.82 -13.77
C ALA A 753 -3.08 -15.67 -14.80
N GLY A 754 -3.37 -14.44 -14.38
CA GLY A 754 -3.58 -13.30 -15.27
C GLY A 754 -4.78 -12.48 -14.82
N SER A 755 -5.46 -11.82 -15.75
CA SER A 755 -6.72 -11.12 -15.45
C SER A 755 -7.77 -11.23 -16.55
N LEU A 756 -9.03 -11.29 -16.13
CA LEU A 756 -10.22 -11.21 -16.96
C LEU A 756 -11.02 -9.96 -16.58
N THR A 757 -11.25 -9.05 -17.52
CA THR A 757 -12.13 -7.91 -17.35
C THR A 757 -13.35 -8.01 -18.26
N VAL A 758 -14.54 -7.99 -17.67
CA VAL A 758 -15.78 -7.79 -18.40
C VAL A 758 -16.11 -6.31 -18.35
N ALA A 759 -15.68 -5.57 -19.38
CA ALA A 759 -15.73 -4.11 -19.42
C ALA A 759 -17.15 -3.56 -19.66
N GLY A 760 -18.03 -4.38 -20.20
CA GLY A 760 -19.45 -4.10 -20.42
C GLY A 760 -20.17 -5.37 -20.85
N GLY A 761 -21.44 -5.26 -21.25
CA GLY A 761 -22.21 -6.34 -21.87
C GLY A 761 -22.37 -7.59 -21.01
N THR A 762 -22.44 -8.78 -21.61
CA THR A 762 -22.69 -10.04 -20.88
C THR A 762 -21.73 -11.16 -21.29
N LEU A 763 -21.03 -11.73 -20.31
CA LEU A 763 -20.25 -12.95 -20.43
C LEU A 763 -20.97 -14.12 -19.75
N LYS A 764 -21.36 -15.13 -20.52
CA LYS A 764 -21.94 -16.38 -20.01
C LYS A 764 -20.83 -17.43 -19.90
N VAL A 765 -20.72 -18.09 -18.75
CA VAL A 765 -19.67 -19.09 -18.52
C VAL A 765 -20.30 -20.40 -18.05
N SER A 766 -20.27 -21.43 -18.90
CA SER A 766 -20.95 -22.71 -18.69
C SER A 766 -20.01 -23.87 -18.32
N SER A 767 -18.70 -23.64 -18.40
CA SER A 767 -17.64 -24.57 -17.98
C SER A 767 -17.24 -24.39 -16.51
N ASP A 768 -16.70 -25.45 -15.89
CA ASP A 768 -16.02 -25.38 -14.60
C ASP A 768 -14.52 -25.11 -14.83
N ASN A 769 -14.03 -23.94 -14.40
CA ASN A 769 -12.69 -23.44 -14.70
C ASN A 769 -11.77 -23.52 -13.48
N ALA A 770 -11.71 -24.69 -12.83
CA ALA A 770 -10.93 -24.89 -11.61
C ALA A 770 -9.43 -24.56 -11.75
N ALA A 771 -8.89 -24.63 -12.97
CA ALA A 771 -7.50 -24.33 -13.29
C ALA A 771 -7.24 -22.84 -13.59
N MET A 772 -8.29 -22.01 -13.66
CA MET A 772 -8.17 -20.56 -13.80
C MET A 772 -7.87 -19.95 -12.43
N SER A 773 -6.74 -19.26 -12.33
CA SER A 773 -6.36 -18.45 -11.17
C SER A 773 -6.24 -16.96 -11.52
N ALA A 774 -6.68 -16.57 -12.72
CA ALA A 774 -6.74 -15.18 -13.14
C ALA A 774 -7.78 -14.40 -12.33
N ASP A 775 -7.43 -13.18 -11.93
CA ASP A 775 -8.35 -12.30 -11.21
C ASP A 775 -9.43 -11.77 -12.16
N THR A 776 -10.67 -11.72 -11.70
CA THR A 776 -11.81 -11.29 -12.52
C THR A 776 -12.32 -9.93 -12.06
N THR A 777 -12.41 -8.96 -12.98
CA THR A 777 -13.09 -7.68 -12.77
C THR A 777 -14.38 -7.63 -13.59
N ILE A 778 -15.49 -7.33 -12.92
CA ILE A 778 -16.78 -7.04 -13.57
C ILE A 778 -16.97 -5.53 -13.46
N ALA A 779 -16.78 -4.80 -14.56
CA ALA A 779 -16.97 -3.35 -14.57
C ALA A 779 -18.43 -2.97 -14.33
N SER A 780 -18.71 -1.69 -14.06
CA SER A 780 -20.07 -1.22 -13.69
C SER A 780 -21.18 -1.59 -14.68
N ASP A 781 -20.86 -1.64 -15.97
CA ASP A 781 -21.80 -2.02 -17.04
C ASP A 781 -21.65 -3.49 -17.47
N GLY A 782 -20.78 -4.24 -16.79
CA GLY A 782 -20.49 -5.64 -17.06
C GLY A 782 -21.45 -6.58 -16.35
N VAL A 783 -21.78 -7.68 -17.03
CA VAL A 783 -22.59 -8.76 -16.48
C VAL A 783 -21.86 -10.09 -16.66
N ILE A 784 -21.67 -10.85 -15.58
CA ILE A 784 -21.26 -12.25 -15.66
C ILE A 784 -22.42 -13.15 -15.24
N ARG A 785 -22.65 -14.19 -16.04
CA ARG A 785 -23.57 -15.30 -15.70
C ARG A 785 -22.78 -16.57 -15.47
N MET A 786 -22.62 -16.95 -14.20
CA MET A 786 -21.99 -18.21 -13.79
C MET A 786 -23.00 -19.35 -13.97
N LEU A 787 -22.88 -20.11 -15.05
CA LEU A 787 -23.76 -21.24 -15.33
C LEU A 787 -23.19 -22.56 -14.79
N SER A 788 -21.95 -22.57 -14.31
CA SER A 788 -21.33 -23.70 -13.61
C SER A 788 -20.72 -23.33 -12.25
N SER A 789 -20.50 -24.35 -11.42
CA SER A 789 -20.11 -24.22 -10.01
C SER A 789 -18.78 -23.50 -9.79
N GLN A 790 -17.83 -23.64 -10.71
CA GLN A 790 -16.51 -23.00 -10.64
C GLN A 790 -16.23 -22.17 -11.90
N ALA A 791 -17.26 -21.48 -12.41
CA ALA A 791 -17.18 -20.72 -13.66
C ALA A 791 -16.03 -19.68 -13.69
N LEU A 792 -15.74 -19.01 -12.57
CA LEU A 792 -14.67 -18.00 -12.47
C LEU A 792 -13.36 -18.52 -11.85
N GLY A 793 -13.25 -19.84 -11.66
CA GLY A 793 -12.07 -20.46 -11.08
C GLY A 793 -11.78 -20.02 -9.64
N THR A 794 -10.50 -19.74 -9.37
CA THR A 794 -9.95 -19.53 -8.01
C THR A 794 -9.39 -18.13 -7.77
N GLY A 795 -9.27 -17.31 -8.83
CA GLY A 795 -8.82 -15.92 -8.71
C GLY A 795 -9.79 -15.05 -7.91
N SER A 796 -9.31 -13.89 -7.47
CA SER A 796 -10.14 -12.91 -6.78
C SER A 796 -11.13 -12.28 -7.74
N VAL A 797 -12.31 -11.92 -7.24
CA VAL A 797 -13.37 -11.28 -8.01
C VAL A 797 -13.60 -9.86 -7.48
N ASN A 798 -13.46 -8.86 -8.35
CA ASN A 798 -13.86 -7.48 -8.10
C ASN A 798 -15.16 -7.21 -8.88
N ASN A 799 -16.29 -7.21 -8.18
CA ASN A 799 -17.61 -6.98 -8.78
C ASN A 799 -18.05 -5.53 -8.60
N GLN A 800 -18.06 -4.76 -9.69
CA GLN A 800 -18.63 -3.40 -9.77
C GLN A 800 -19.97 -3.39 -10.57
N GLY A 801 -20.22 -4.43 -11.36
CA GLY A 801 -21.42 -4.61 -12.18
C GLY A 801 -22.40 -5.63 -11.61
N GLN A 802 -22.76 -6.63 -12.41
CA GLN A 802 -23.71 -7.68 -12.03
C GLN A 802 -23.12 -9.08 -12.14
N LEU A 803 -23.22 -9.86 -11.07
CA LEU A 803 -22.85 -11.27 -11.03
C LEU A 803 -24.09 -12.13 -10.78
N TYR A 804 -24.49 -12.96 -11.75
CA TYR A 804 -25.61 -13.89 -11.63
C TYR A 804 -25.14 -15.32 -11.45
N LEU A 805 -25.75 -16.04 -10.50
CA LEU A 805 -25.53 -17.47 -10.28
C LEU A 805 -26.66 -18.29 -10.88
N GLY A 806 -26.34 -19.15 -11.86
CA GLY A 806 -27.26 -20.13 -12.42
C GLY A 806 -28.41 -19.60 -13.28
N GLN A 807 -28.49 -18.30 -13.51
CA GLN A 807 -29.51 -17.68 -14.35
C GLN A 807 -28.96 -17.36 -15.74
N ASP A 808 -29.57 -17.94 -16.78
CA ASP A 808 -29.44 -17.53 -18.18
C ASP A 808 -30.77 -16.91 -18.64
N ASP A 809 -30.71 -15.78 -19.36
CA ASP A 809 -31.91 -15.12 -19.88
C ASP A 809 -32.40 -15.76 -21.20
N ASP A 810 -31.56 -16.53 -21.92
CA ASP A 810 -31.89 -17.02 -23.27
C ASP A 810 -32.14 -18.53 -23.38
N SER A 811 -31.63 -19.35 -22.46
CA SER A 811 -31.72 -20.80 -22.57
C SER A 811 -32.47 -21.41 -21.41
N HIS A 812 -33.29 -22.41 -21.74
CA HIS A 812 -33.97 -23.28 -20.79
C HIS A 812 -32.98 -24.18 -20.01
N VAL A 813 -31.73 -23.74 -19.79
CA VAL A 813 -30.78 -24.34 -18.84
C VAL A 813 -31.17 -23.86 -17.44
N MET A 814 -32.32 -24.33 -17.01
CA MET A 814 -32.83 -24.09 -15.69
C MET A 814 -32.39 -25.25 -14.82
N ARG A 815 -31.34 -25.03 -14.03
CA ARG A 815 -30.91 -26.03 -13.07
C ARG A 815 -31.88 -25.99 -11.88
N ASN A 816 -32.83 -26.92 -11.85
CA ASN A 816 -33.54 -27.29 -10.62
C ASN A 816 -32.61 -27.98 -9.60
N THR A 817 -31.30 -28.00 -9.88
CA THR A 817 -30.25 -28.57 -9.05
C THR A 817 -29.61 -27.43 -8.27
N LEU A 818 -29.90 -27.37 -6.98
CA LEU A 818 -29.19 -26.53 -6.03
C LEU A 818 -27.68 -26.78 -6.19
N THR A 819 -26.97 -25.73 -6.62
CA THR A 819 -25.55 -25.81 -6.95
C THR A 819 -24.80 -24.93 -5.96
N ASN A 820 -23.64 -25.42 -5.50
CA ASN A 820 -22.71 -24.61 -4.74
C ASN A 820 -21.74 -23.93 -5.70
N TYR A 821 -21.97 -22.64 -5.94
CA TYR A 821 -21.08 -21.78 -6.69
C TYR A 821 -19.89 -21.38 -5.84
N GLN A 822 -18.73 -21.21 -6.47
CA GLN A 822 -17.48 -20.90 -5.80
C GLN A 822 -16.74 -19.80 -6.56
N THR A 823 -16.10 -18.91 -5.79
CA THR A 823 -15.15 -17.91 -6.26
C THR A 823 -13.94 -17.88 -5.32
N GLY A 824 -12.86 -17.19 -5.70
CA GLY A 824 -11.83 -16.74 -4.75
C GLY A 824 -12.37 -15.65 -3.80
N ALA A 825 -11.48 -14.79 -3.30
CA ALA A 825 -11.88 -13.60 -2.54
C ALA A 825 -12.82 -12.70 -3.37
N LEU A 826 -13.76 -12.01 -2.72
CA LEU A 826 -14.78 -11.22 -3.40
C LEU A 826 -14.85 -9.80 -2.83
N THR A 827 -14.53 -8.81 -3.65
CA THR A 827 -14.84 -7.39 -3.38
C THR A 827 -16.11 -7.02 -4.15
N ASN A 828 -17.09 -6.44 -3.48
CA ASN A 828 -18.41 -6.19 -4.06
C ASN A 828 -18.84 -4.72 -3.87
N SER A 829 -18.81 -3.95 -4.95
CA SER A 829 -19.45 -2.63 -5.09
C SER A 829 -20.66 -2.66 -6.04
N GLY A 830 -20.83 -3.74 -6.80
CA GLY A 830 -21.97 -4.00 -7.68
C GLY A 830 -23.08 -4.83 -7.02
N THR A 831 -23.78 -5.65 -7.80
CA THR A 831 -24.80 -6.57 -7.30
C THR A 831 -24.44 -8.04 -7.57
N VAL A 832 -24.58 -8.89 -6.55
CA VAL A 832 -24.54 -10.34 -6.70
C VAL A 832 -25.95 -10.91 -6.54
N PHE A 833 -26.43 -11.60 -7.56
CA PHE A 833 -27.70 -12.30 -7.60
C PHE A 833 -27.47 -13.79 -7.29
N ILE A 834 -27.63 -14.15 -6.02
CA ILE A 834 -27.56 -15.55 -5.56
C ILE A 834 -28.90 -16.26 -5.86
N GLY A 835 -29.99 -15.51 -5.73
CA GLY A 835 -31.33 -15.93 -6.11
C GLY A 835 -31.52 -16.15 -7.60
N HIS A 836 -32.23 -17.23 -7.94
CA HIS A 836 -32.57 -17.63 -9.30
C HIS A 836 -34.08 -17.90 -9.45
N ASN A 837 -34.58 -17.87 -10.67
CA ASN A 837 -35.96 -18.24 -10.98
C ASN A 837 -36.01 -19.60 -11.68
N ASP A 838 -37.11 -20.33 -11.52
CA ASP A 838 -37.42 -21.55 -12.24
C ASP A 838 -37.89 -21.28 -13.68
N VAL A 839 -38.20 -22.36 -14.42
CA VAL A 839 -38.66 -22.32 -15.83
C VAL A 839 -39.91 -21.49 -16.05
N SER A 840 -40.67 -21.25 -15.00
CA SER A 840 -41.93 -20.48 -15.01
C SER A 840 -41.72 -19.07 -14.48
N GLY A 841 -40.48 -18.64 -14.25
CA GLY A 841 -40.12 -17.34 -13.70
C GLY A 841 -40.41 -17.20 -12.20
N GLN A 842 -40.65 -18.30 -11.48
CA GLN A 842 -40.89 -18.27 -10.03
C GLN A 842 -39.58 -18.33 -9.26
N ALA A 843 -39.43 -17.53 -8.22
CA ALA A 843 -38.24 -17.57 -7.37
C ALA A 843 -38.11 -18.95 -6.70
N ILE A 844 -36.90 -19.50 -6.73
CA ILE A 844 -36.52 -20.73 -6.05
C ILE A 844 -35.31 -20.47 -5.16
N ALA A 845 -35.23 -21.18 -4.04
CA ALA A 845 -34.23 -20.96 -2.99
C ALA A 845 -33.40 -22.22 -2.75
N GLY A 846 -32.16 -22.03 -2.28
CA GLY A 846 -31.22 -23.08 -1.89
C GLY A 846 -29.87 -23.02 -2.59
N THR A 847 -29.62 -22.00 -3.42
CA THR A 847 -28.31 -21.77 -4.05
C THR A 847 -27.32 -21.29 -3.02
N THR A 848 -26.10 -21.81 -3.07
CA THR A 848 -25.02 -21.36 -2.20
C THR A 848 -23.94 -20.71 -3.05
N LEU A 849 -23.46 -19.55 -2.61
CA LEU A 849 -22.19 -18.97 -3.03
C LEU A 849 -21.16 -19.18 -1.91
N THR A 850 -20.05 -19.84 -2.23
CA THR A 850 -18.90 -19.97 -1.34
C THR A 850 -17.76 -19.08 -1.83
N VAL A 851 -17.38 -18.09 -1.03
CA VAL A 851 -16.21 -17.22 -1.24
C VAL A 851 -15.02 -17.88 -0.53
N ASN A 852 -14.10 -18.45 -1.31
CA ASN A 852 -12.87 -19.08 -0.81
C ASN A 852 -11.79 -18.03 -0.52
N GLY A 853 -12.07 -17.16 0.45
CA GLY A 853 -11.23 -16.02 0.81
C GLY A 853 -12.01 -15.02 1.66
N ASN A 854 -11.57 -13.76 1.64
CA ASN A 854 -12.27 -12.66 2.30
C ASN A 854 -13.40 -12.11 1.42
N TYR A 855 -14.43 -11.57 2.07
CA TYR A 855 -15.48 -10.78 1.41
C TYR A 855 -15.41 -9.33 1.87
N THR A 856 -15.21 -8.40 0.93
CA THR A 856 -15.14 -6.96 1.21
C THR A 856 -16.33 -6.26 0.55
N GLY A 857 -17.20 -5.65 1.36
CA GLY A 857 -18.30 -4.82 0.88
C GLY A 857 -17.88 -3.38 0.65
N GLU A 858 -18.08 -2.87 -0.58
CA GLU A 858 -17.83 -1.47 -0.94
C GLU A 858 -19.14 -0.77 -1.33
N ASN A 859 -20.16 -0.88 -0.46
CA ASN A 859 -21.55 -0.46 -0.73
C ASN A 859 -22.24 -1.27 -1.85
N GLY A 860 -21.78 -2.51 -2.09
CA GLY A 860 -22.46 -3.43 -3.00
C GLY A 860 -23.75 -4.02 -2.43
N HIS A 861 -24.42 -4.86 -3.21
CA HIS A 861 -25.71 -5.48 -2.87
C HIS A 861 -25.71 -7.00 -3.10
N LEU A 862 -26.41 -7.74 -2.23
CA LEU A 862 -26.66 -9.17 -2.35
C LEU A 862 -28.17 -9.44 -2.42
N GLN A 863 -28.61 -10.18 -3.44
CA GLN A 863 -29.99 -10.66 -3.55
C GLN A 863 -30.08 -12.16 -3.25
N PHE A 864 -30.90 -12.51 -2.26
CA PHE A 864 -31.24 -13.88 -1.90
C PHE A 864 -32.70 -14.20 -2.26
N ASN A 865 -32.98 -15.48 -2.51
CA ASN A 865 -34.32 -16.04 -2.42
C ASN A 865 -34.46 -16.89 -1.16
N THR A 866 -35.62 -16.79 -0.51
CA THR A 866 -35.95 -17.59 0.67
C THR A 866 -37.40 -18.04 0.62
N VAL A 867 -37.66 -19.31 0.91
CA VAL A 867 -39.01 -19.81 1.22
C VAL A 867 -39.35 -19.37 2.64
N LEU A 868 -39.78 -18.12 2.82
CA LEU A 868 -39.96 -17.50 4.14
C LEU A 868 -40.92 -18.30 5.05
N GLY A 869 -40.38 -18.85 6.12
CA GLY A 869 -41.04 -19.70 7.13
C GLY A 869 -40.30 -19.67 8.48
N ASP A 870 -40.10 -20.84 9.09
CA ASP A 870 -39.34 -21.01 10.35
C ASP A 870 -37.83 -21.17 10.11
N ASP A 871 -37.04 -21.50 11.15
CA ASP A 871 -35.59 -21.70 11.08
C ASP A 871 -35.14 -22.72 10.01
N SER A 872 -36.02 -23.63 9.59
CA SER A 872 -35.73 -24.69 8.60
C SER A 872 -36.00 -24.28 7.15
N SER A 873 -36.38 -23.01 6.93
CA SER A 873 -36.68 -22.45 5.62
C SER A 873 -35.54 -22.69 4.63
N ALA A 874 -35.88 -23.20 3.44
CA ALA A 874 -34.94 -23.23 2.33
C ALA A 874 -34.58 -21.79 1.94
N THR A 875 -33.30 -21.48 1.94
CA THR A 875 -32.77 -20.16 1.62
C THR A 875 -31.51 -20.30 0.79
N ASP A 876 -31.30 -19.32 -0.07
CA ASP A 876 -29.98 -19.10 -0.61
C ASP A 876 -29.00 -18.71 0.50
N LYS A 877 -27.71 -19.00 0.28
CA LYS A 877 -26.65 -18.77 1.25
C LYS A 877 -25.41 -18.14 0.64
N LEU A 878 -24.77 -17.27 1.42
CA LEU A 878 -23.39 -16.85 1.25
C LEU A 878 -22.54 -17.51 2.33
N ILE A 879 -21.50 -18.21 1.95
CA ILE A 879 -20.50 -18.80 2.85
C ILE A 879 -19.16 -18.12 2.56
N VAL A 880 -18.60 -17.43 3.55
CA VAL A 880 -17.27 -16.80 3.46
C VAL A 880 -16.30 -17.63 4.30
N THR A 881 -15.25 -18.17 3.69
CA THR A 881 -14.28 -19.00 4.43
C THR A 881 -13.28 -18.16 5.23
N GLY A 882 -13.03 -16.91 4.82
CA GLY A 882 -12.17 -15.94 5.49
C GLY A 882 -12.94 -14.86 6.27
N ASP A 883 -12.38 -13.65 6.29
CA ASP A 883 -12.93 -12.48 7.00
C ASP A 883 -13.95 -11.71 6.14
N THR A 884 -14.85 -10.98 6.80
CA THR A 884 -15.72 -9.99 6.14
C THR A 884 -15.40 -8.59 6.63
N SER A 885 -15.44 -7.59 5.74
CA SER A 885 -15.28 -6.17 6.08
C SER A 885 -16.16 -5.28 5.18
N GLY A 886 -16.28 -3.99 5.55
CA GLY A 886 -17.03 -3.00 4.76
C GLY A 886 -18.56 -3.13 4.85
N ASP A 887 -19.28 -2.51 3.91
CA ASP A 887 -20.74 -2.37 3.92
C ASP A 887 -21.39 -3.07 2.71
N THR A 888 -22.51 -3.74 2.93
CA THR A 888 -23.28 -4.43 1.88
C THR A 888 -24.79 -4.39 2.14
N GLY A 889 -25.57 -3.99 1.14
CA GLY A 889 -27.03 -4.09 1.14
C GLY A 889 -27.52 -5.52 0.89
N VAL A 890 -28.61 -5.93 1.53
CA VAL A 890 -29.17 -7.29 1.42
C VAL A 890 -30.67 -7.21 1.18
N SER A 891 -31.14 -7.82 0.08
CA SER A 891 -32.57 -8.02 -0.17
C SER A 891 -32.92 -9.51 -0.28
N VAL A 892 -34.16 -9.82 0.10
CA VAL A 892 -34.70 -11.18 0.05
C VAL A 892 -36.00 -11.19 -0.74
N LYS A 893 -36.04 -12.02 -1.79
CA LYS A 893 -37.25 -12.31 -2.55
C LYS A 893 -37.89 -13.58 -2.01
N ASN A 894 -39.18 -13.50 -1.68
CA ASN A 894 -39.93 -14.64 -1.19
C ASN A 894 -40.14 -15.68 -2.30
N ALA A 895 -39.61 -16.89 -2.12
CA ALA A 895 -39.74 -18.03 -3.02
C ALA A 895 -40.97 -18.90 -2.69
N GLY A 896 -42.13 -18.26 -2.49
CA GLY A 896 -43.39 -18.95 -2.20
C GLY A 896 -43.62 -19.34 -0.74
N GLY A 897 -42.84 -18.80 0.20
CA GLY A 897 -43.06 -18.96 1.64
C GLY A 897 -44.34 -18.27 2.13
N VAL A 898 -44.97 -18.87 3.14
CA VAL A 898 -46.23 -18.41 3.74
C VAL A 898 -46.04 -17.65 5.04
N GLY A 899 -44.81 -17.60 5.56
CA GLY A 899 -44.46 -16.99 6.84
C GLY A 899 -44.70 -17.90 8.04
N ASP A 900 -43.73 -17.95 8.94
CA ASP A 900 -43.85 -18.59 10.26
C ASP A 900 -42.89 -17.94 11.26
N LYS A 901 -43.04 -18.27 12.54
CA LYS A 901 -42.19 -17.77 13.61
C LYS A 901 -40.82 -18.47 13.62
N THR A 902 -39.75 -17.71 13.45
CA THR A 902 -38.37 -18.16 13.70
C THR A 902 -38.05 -18.23 15.19
N LEU A 903 -37.22 -19.19 15.58
CA LEU A 903 -36.65 -19.31 16.91
C LEU A 903 -35.22 -18.74 16.96
N ASN A 904 -34.30 -19.30 16.17
CA ASN A 904 -32.92 -18.84 16.03
C ASN A 904 -32.72 -17.97 14.77
N GLY A 905 -33.65 -18.05 13.80
CA GLY A 905 -33.59 -17.34 12.54
C GLY A 905 -33.19 -18.23 11.36
N ILE A 906 -33.51 -17.77 10.15
CA ILE A 906 -33.11 -18.39 8.88
C ILE A 906 -31.71 -17.88 8.52
N GLU A 907 -30.70 -18.74 8.46
CA GLU A 907 -29.30 -18.33 8.21
C GLU A 907 -29.04 -18.01 6.74
N LEU A 908 -28.63 -16.78 6.43
CA LEU A 908 -28.31 -16.32 5.07
C LEU A 908 -26.80 -16.26 4.82
N ILE A 909 -26.03 -15.78 5.80
CA ILE A 909 -24.60 -15.51 5.65
C ILE A 909 -23.84 -16.22 6.77
N SER A 910 -22.88 -17.06 6.40
CA SER A 910 -21.97 -17.75 7.31
C SER A 910 -20.55 -17.24 7.10
N VAL A 911 -19.87 -16.86 8.18
CA VAL A 911 -18.48 -16.34 8.15
C VAL A 911 -17.56 -17.25 8.95
N GLY A 912 -16.52 -17.76 8.31
CA GLY A 912 -15.51 -18.63 8.93
C GLY A 912 -14.44 -17.87 9.71
N GLY A 913 -14.13 -16.63 9.33
CA GLY A 913 -13.17 -15.73 9.97
C GLY A 913 -13.81 -14.64 10.84
N GLN A 914 -13.16 -13.47 10.92
CA GLN A 914 -13.70 -12.29 11.59
C GLN A 914 -14.87 -11.70 10.80
N SER A 915 -15.97 -11.44 11.49
CA SER A 915 -17.20 -10.92 10.89
C SER A 915 -17.35 -9.41 11.12
N ASP A 916 -16.39 -8.62 10.62
CA ASP A 916 -16.36 -7.15 10.83
C ASP A 916 -17.14 -6.37 9.75
N GLY A 917 -17.64 -7.04 8.72
CA GLY A 917 -18.50 -6.45 7.70
C GLY A 917 -19.94 -6.23 8.19
N THR A 918 -20.58 -5.18 7.67
CA THR A 918 -21.96 -4.81 7.98
C THR A 918 -22.88 -5.18 6.82
N PHE A 919 -23.89 -6.00 7.11
CA PHE A 919 -24.95 -6.35 6.17
C PHE A 919 -26.24 -5.64 6.57
N THR A 920 -26.73 -4.76 5.69
CA THR A 920 -27.91 -3.92 5.94
C THR A 920 -29.08 -4.39 5.11
N GLN A 921 -30.22 -4.63 5.75
CA GLN A 921 -31.45 -4.99 5.02
C GLN A 921 -31.93 -3.83 4.13
N GLU A 922 -32.18 -4.14 2.87
CA GLU A 922 -32.79 -3.24 1.89
C GLU A 922 -34.18 -3.72 1.50
N GLY A 923 -35.18 -2.90 1.82
CA GLY A 923 -36.59 -3.21 1.59
C GLY A 923 -37.23 -4.06 2.70
N ARG A 924 -38.56 -4.19 2.62
CA ARG A 924 -39.37 -4.95 3.57
C ARG A 924 -39.40 -6.43 3.16
N ILE A 925 -39.08 -7.33 4.08
CA ILE A 925 -39.14 -8.79 3.86
C ILE A 925 -40.37 -9.31 4.59
N VAL A 926 -41.36 -9.81 3.85
CA VAL A 926 -42.67 -10.18 4.40
C VAL A 926 -43.20 -11.46 3.78
N ALA A 927 -43.79 -12.32 4.62
CA ALA A 927 -44.59 -13.46 4.18
C ALA A 927 -45.74 -13.70 5.16
N GLY A 928 -46.96 -13.81 4.62
CA GLY A 928 -48.16 -13.97 5.43
C GLY A 928 -48.34 -12.85 6.47
N ALA A 929 -48.42 -13.23 7.74
CA ALA A 929 -48.58 -12.31 8.86
C ALA A 929 -47.25 -11.92 9.54
N TYR A 930 -46.11 -12.27 8.94
CA TYR A 930 -44.78 -12.09 9.53
C TYR A 930 -43.92 -11.12 8.73
N ASP A 931 -43.32 -10.18 9.45
CA ASP A 931 -42.22 -9.34 8.99
C ASP A 931 -40.90 -9.98 9.41
N TYR A 932 -39.97 -10.09 8.47
CA TYR A 932 -38.63 -10.61 8.69
C TYR A 932 -37.62 -9.46 8.73
N ALA A 933 -36.73 -9.52 9.70
CA ALA A 933 -35.62 -8.59 9.87
C ALA A 933 -34.28 -9.33 9.78
N LEU A 934 -33.35 -8.79 8.99
CA LEU A 934 -31.95 -9.23 8.98
C LEU A 934 -31.26 -8.79 10.27
N VAL A 935 -30.73 -9.75 11.00
CA VAL A 935 -30.06 -9.52 12.28
C VAL A 935 -28.77 -10.34 12.37
N ARG A 936 -27.81 -9.83 13.14
CA ARG A 936 -26.62 -10.59 13.52
C ARG A 936 -26.98 -11.65 14.57
N GLY A 937 -26.41 -12.84 14.42
CA GLY A 937 -26.59 -13.92 15.38
C GLY A 937 -26.08 -13.56 16.78
N GLN A 938 -26.40 -14.39 17.78
CA GLN A 938 -26.04 -14.18 19.18
C GLN A 938 -25.18 -15.33 19.70
N GLY A 939 -24.34 -15.07 20.71
CA GLY A 939 -23.50 -16.10 21.33
C GLY A 939 -22.55 -16.76 20.33
N SER A 940 -22.56 -18.10 20.24
CA SER A 940 -21.73 -18.85 19.29
C SER A 940 -22.01 -18.54 17.81
N ASN A 941 -23.16 -17.92 17.52
CA ASN A 941 -23.60 -17.60 16.17
C ASN A 941 -23.32 -16.14 15.79
N GLN A 942 -22.61 -15.38 16.62
CA GLN A 942 -22.36 -13.95 16.40
C GLN A 942 -21.57 -13.63 15.12
N GLY A 943 -20.92 -14.62 14.50
CA GLY A 943 -20.26 -14.48 13.21
C GLY A 943 -21.20 -14.54 11.99
N ASN A 944 -22.45 -14.97 12.16
CA ASN A 944 -23.37 -15.26 11.06
C ASN A 944 -24.60 -14.31 11.08
N TRP A 945 -25.29 -14.21 9.94
CA TRP A 945 -26.46 -13.34 9.75
C TRP A 945 -27.72 -14.12 9.41
N TYR A 946 -28.83 -13.72 10.04
CA TYR A 946 -30.08 -14.47 10.04
C TYR A 946 -31.29 -13.57 9.76
N LEU A 947 -32.32 -14.09 9.11
CA LEU A 947 -33.65 -13.48 9.13
C LEU A 947 -34.42 -13.95 10.36
N THR A 948 -34.92 -13.00 11.16
CA THR A 948 -35.79 -13.28 12.30
C THR A 948 -37.17 -12.67 12.08
N SER A 949 -38.21 -13.43 12.38
CA SER A 949 -39.60 -13.03 12.15
C SER A 949 -40.22 -12.38 13.39
N GLN A 950 -41.12 -11.43 13.17
CA GLN A 950 -42.10 -10.97 14.15
C GLN A 950 -43.47 -10.81 13.47
N THR A 951 -44.56 -10.91 14.21
CA THR A 951 -45.89 -10.66 13.65
C THR A 951 -46.02 -9.21 13.21
N SER A 952 -46.51 -8.96 12.00
CA SER A 952 -46.74 -7.63 11.49
C SER A 952 -47.66 -6.83 12.44
N PRO A 953 -47.39 -5.54 12.67
CA PRO A 953 -48.30 -4.68 13.43
C PRO A 953 -49.69 -4.70 12.78
N ILE A 954 -50.72 -4.97 13.58
CA ILE A 954 -52.11 -4.75 13.16
C ILE A 954 -52.36 -3.24 13.11
N ASP A 955 -52.77 -2.71 11.96
CA ASP A 955 -53.26 -1.34 11.88
C ASP A 955 -54.39 -1.13 12.89
N PRO A 956 -54.39 -0.03 13.67
CA PRO A 956 -55.48 0.25 14.60
C PRO A 956 -56.79 0.37 13.81
N VAL A 957 -57.76 -0.47 14.15
CA VAL A 957 -59.10 -0.43 13.58
C VAL A 957 -59.69 0.96 13.84
N ASP A 958 -60.16 1.64 12.80
CA ASP A 958 -60.89 2.90 12.91
C ASP A 958 -61.99 2.78 13.98
N PRO A 959 -62.11 3.74 14.92
CA PRO A 959 -63.07 3.65 16.00
C PRO A 959 -64.51 3.63 15.45
N PRO A 960 -65.42 2.86 16.07
CA PRO A 960 -66.79 2.75 15.61
C PRO A 960 -67.51 4.11 15.68
N VAL A 961 -68.27 4.42 14.63
CA VAL A 961 -69.14 5.60 14.52
C VAL A 961 -70.17 5.61 15.66
N ASP A 962 -70.37 6.79 16.27
CA ASP A 962 -71.24 7.07 17.43
C ASP A 962 -72.63 6.38 17.41
N PRO A 963 -73.08 5.79 18.53
CA PRO A 963 -74.45 5.32 18.70
C PRO A 963 -75.39 6.48 19.07
N VAL A 964 -76.59 6.48 18.48
CA VAL A 964 -77.67 7.44 18.75
C VAL A 964 -78.27 7.22 20.15
N ASP A 965 -78.48 8.33 20.87
CA ASP A 965 -79.03 8.48 22.24
C ASP A 965 -80.25 7.60 22.61
N PRO A 966 -80.30 7.05 23.86
CA PRO A 966 -81.52 6.62 24.53
C PRO A 966 -81.96 7.58 25.67
N PRO A 967 -83.26 7.60 26.07
CA PRO A 967 -83.83 8.59 26.98
C PRO A 967 -83.69 8.31 28.49
N VAL A 968 -83.78 9.40 29.25
CA VAL A 968 -83.53 9.66 30.69
C VAL A 968 -84.49 8.99 31.72
N LYS A 969 -83.97 8.53 32.88
CA LYS A 969 -84.47 8.77 34.28
C LYS A 969 -83.57 8.13 35.39
N PRO A 970 -83.65 8.51 36.70
CA PRO A 970 -82.53 9.06 37.48
C PRO A 970 -82.36 8.36 38.89
N PRO A 971 -81.80 9.01 39.93
CA PRO A 971 -80.39 9.02 40.36
C PRO A 971 -80.16 8.33 41.73
N VAL A 972 -78.99 7.75 42.01
CA VAL A 972 -78.48 7.64 43.41
C VAL A 972 -76.95 7.47 43.44
N ASP A 973 -76.25 8.44 44.02
CA ASP A 973 -74.91 8.33 44.65
C ASP A 973 -75.15 8.23 46.18
N PRO A 974 -74.33 7.51 46.98
CA PRO A 974 -72.96 7.97 47.35
C PRO A 974 -71.99 6.77 47.62
N VAL A 975 -70.66 6.87 47.82
CA VAL A 975 -69.79 7.75 48.63
C VAL A 975 -68.33 7.50 48.17
N ASP A 976 -67.54 8.56 48.03
CA ASP A 976 -66.07 8.59 48.12
C ASP A 976 -65.72 9.43 49.38
N PRO A 977 -64.54 9.38 50.08
CA PRO A 977 -63.17 9.36 49.51
C PRO A 977 -62.09 8.77 50.50
N PRO A 978 -60.76 9.12 50.53
CA PRO A 978 -59.79 9.60 49.51
C PRO A 978 -58.37 8.91 49.51
N VAL A 979 -57.58 9.26 48.48
CA VAL A 979 -56.11 9.61 48.41
C VAL A 979 -55.01 8.53 48.60
N THR A 980 -53.84 8.47 47.90
CA THR A 980 -53.16 9.21 46.78
C THR A 980 -51.84 8.48 46.38
N PRO A 981 -51.16 8.85 45.26
CA PRO A 981 -50.22 8.04 44.47
C PRO A 981 -48.72 8.28 44.79
N PRO A 982 -47.80 7.66 44.02
CA PRO A 982 -47.05 8.41 42.98
C PRO A 982 -46.75 7.54 41.73
N ALA A 983 -46.17 7.98 40.61
CA ALA A 983 -46.07 9.21 39.81
C ALA A 983 -45.32 8.80 38.52
N GLU A 984 -45.58 9.49 37.41
CA GLU A 984 -45.03 9.25 36.07
C GLU A 984 -43.50 9.44 35.96
N GLY A 985 -42.91 8.75 34.98
CA GLY A 985 -41.61 9.06 34.38
C GLY A 985 -41.69 8.87 32.87
N GLU A 986 -41.49 9.95 32.14
CA GLU A 986 -41.65 10.15 30.69
C GLU A 986 -40.89 9.14 29.81
N HIS A 987 -41.54 8.64 28.76
CA HIS A 987 -40.84 8.18 27.57
C HIS A 987 -40.72 9.33 26.57
N VAL A 988 -39.47 9.73 26.35
CA VAL A 988 -39.01 10.70 25.38
C VAL A 988 -39.44 10.29 23.97
N ASN A 989 -40.26 11.13 23.32
CA ASN A 989 -40.39 11.14 21.87
C ASN A 989 -39.05 11.54 21.24
N ARG A 990 -38.50 10.70 20.35
CA ARG A 990 -37.33 11.05 19.52
C ARG A 990 -37.77 11.64 18.16
N PRO A 991 -36.95 12.53 17.57
CA PRO A 991 -37.42 13.63 16.73
C PRO A 991 -37.34 13.30 15.24
N GLU A 992 -38.26 12.50 14.70
CA GLU A 992 -38.33 12.31 13.23
C GLU A 992 -39.74 12.49 12.62
N GLY A 993 -40.77 12.70 13.44
CA GLY A 993 -42.11 13.08 12.94
C GLY A 993 -42.24 14.54 12.46
N GLY A 994 -41.27 15.41 12.78
CA GLY A 994 -41.32 16.84 12.48
C GLY A 994 -40.85 17.23 11.06
N SER A 995 -39.91 16.50 10.48
CA SER A 995 -39.36 16.82 9.15
C SER A 995 -40.28 16.40 8.00
N TYR A 996 -41.09 15.35 8.18
CA TYR A 996 -41.97 14.85 7.11
C TYR A 996 -43.18 15.77 6.88
N ILE A 997 -43.65 16.46 7.94
CA ILE A 997 -44.76 17.43 7.82
C ILE A 997 -44.27 18.77 7.25
N ALA A 998 -43.02 19.16 7.49
CA ALA A 998 -42.44 20.39 6.94
C ALA A 998 -42.18 20.30 5.42
N ASN A 999 -41.76 19.14 4.91
CA ASN A 999 -41.52 18.94 3.47
C ASN A 999 -42.83 18.77 2.66
N LEU A 1000 -43.88 18.21 3.26
CA LEU A 1000 -45.20 18.11 2.60
C LEU A 1000 -45.95 19.46 2.58
N ALA A 1001 -45.69 20.35 3.54
CA ALA A 1001 -46.20 21.72 3.54
C ALA A 1001 -45.44 22.66 2.60
N ALA A 1002 -44.15 22.41 2.32
CA ALA A 1002 -43.36 23.17 1.34
C ALA A 1002 -43.58 22.74 -0.12
N ALA A 1003 -44.16 21.55 -0.36
CA ALA A 1003 -44.47 21.05 -1.70
C ALA A 1003 -45.88 21.43 -2.21
N ASN A 1004 -46.68 22.17 -1.43
CA ASN A 1004 -48.04 22.61 -1.79
C ASN A 1004 -48.26 24.13 -1.64
N THR A 1005 -47.21 24.94 -1.77
CA THR A 1005 -47.31 26.39 -2.04
C THR A 1005 -46.35 26.83 -3.14
#